data_AF-A0A7C3SJF1-F1
#
_entry.id   AF-A0A7C3SJF1-F1
#
_cell.length_a   1.000
_cell.length_b   1.000
_cell.length_c   1.000
_cell.angle_alpha   90.00
_cell.angle_beta   90.00
_cell.angle_gamma   90.00
#
_symmetry.space_group_name_H-M   'P 1'
#
loop_
_entity.id
_entity.type
_entity.pdbx_description
1 polymer ?
#
loop_
_entity_poly.entity_id
_entity_poly.type
_entity_poly.pdbx_seq_one_letter_code
_entity_poly.pdbx_strand_id
1 'polypeptide(L)'
;MLADAERRLAYLEQGGWQGFWFIKPKIIKETLYVEAECRLNGLSASDVDGLGKLIAYLRVKAAAEEFLRLWPEPVGDVNLDNLMQFSITAKGKVSALGRLLEVFQKLGEECFACIPLGEQINLAYPSERMLWLAAIEAELGRRAVQEARQPLDDCRQKILECLNLGKAHPCIHQLAEALEKKDPISWNGAFEYREAIRIQQERYRQYQELMARLEQANVPLAALLRQHQGDSHWHPRIVELEKAWFWASARGWLEDVTDRQRYEGLVQSYHRLKEKIEKRTEEVASARAWQAFFKRLDDFTLQNLHAWNRAVDRIGQGTGRYAYRHSRDARKYLNKCIPKIPAWIMPLHKLWATIEASPGLFDTVIIDEASQADLSALVLLLLAKHIIVVGDKMQNSPEAVGIKEDDIARLIQDNLQDFHFRAEFRPDTSLFDHAERGFGNLISLREHFRCVPEIIRFSNDLCYRDAPLVPLRQAPMDRLPPLRHTFVAGGFCEGEGQRIRNEMEADELVQTIQQCLADPAYDGKSMGVIILQGRAQADLIERKLNATLDPRVIADRKLRCGVPATFQGDQRDVIYLSMVASTDTPERRFRALTGLDFQRRFNVAMSRAKDQVWLFHSVLQSDLSPDCLRRRLLRFFESPWQEGRCWEGEELERLERETARKSRRPGEQPEPYESWFEVDVALELLRLKYRVLPQHEVAGYRIDLVVEGGESRLAVECDGDTWHGSERYDHDMARQRQLERADWTFVRIRESEFYLDRSRAVQEIIQACNERGILPVDMELSPSQVEERKPAEPERTPEDQPEDESLEPEEVTKETATEAGPFTGYSKELDFPDPREAPIANICTALKEIIEKDGPLTRSSIYHLYIEGCPHLQRSGRAVRDRLNLALRALLRAGEIVQEDELGGGKPEGVVVRLAGTPTVRLRPAGRRKLEEIPPSEIFLVLDRLQIHTEISRADDEELLFRKILDHFGFNQLTRTRRKHLQNLLNLFKQRG
;
A
#
# COMPACT_ATOMS: atom_id res chain seq x y z
N MET A 1 -35.48 -126.38 75.91
CA MET A 1 -34.41 -127.23 75.35
C MET A 1 -33.01 -126.62 75.49
N LEU A 2 -32.66 -125.50 74.82
CA LEU A 2 -31.31 -124.90 74.92
C LEU A 2 -30.87 -124.64 76.38
N ALA A 3 -31.70 -123.95 77.17
CA ALA A 3 -31.42 -123.66 78.58
C ALA A 3 -31.29 -124.91 79.47
N ASP A 4 -31.91 -126.03 79.07
CA ASP A 4 -31.84 -127.29 79.83
C ASP A 4 -30.59 -128.08 79.47
N ALA A 5 -30.20 -128.08 78.19
CA ALA A 5 -28.94 -128.64 77.73
C ALA A 5 -27.74 -127.89 78.33
N GLU A 6 -27.78 -126.56 78.40
CA GLU A 6 -26.74 -125.71 79.03
C GLU A 6 -26.60 -125.98 80.53
N ARG A 7 -27.73 -126.05 81.25
CA ARG A 7 -27.72 -126.42 82.67
C ARG A 7 -27.12 -127.80 82.92
N ARG A 8 -27.38 -128.74 82.01
CA ARG A 8 -26.85 -130.10 82.09
C ARG A 8 -25.35 -130.15 81.79
N LEU A 9 -24.89 -129.45 80.76
CA LEU A 9 -23.46 -129.35 80.42
C LEU A 9 -22.67 -128.75 81.58
N ALA A 10 -23.13 -127.61 82.12
CA ALA A 10 -22.47 -126.93 83.24
C ALA A 10 -22.35 -127.81 84.49
N TYR A 11 -23.35 -128.64 84.77
CA TYR A 11 -23.30 -129.59 85.88
C TYR A 11 -22.22 -130.67 85.68
N LEU A 12 -22.10 -131.22 84.47
CA LEU A 12 -21.10 -132.25 84.15
C LEU A 12 -19.67 -131.68 84.12
N GLU A 13 -19.49 -130.46 83.59
CA GLU A 13 -18.19 -129.78 83.55
C GLU A 13 -17.65 -129.42 84.94
N GLN A 14 -18.54 -129.16 85.91
CA GLN A 14 -18.16 -128.92 87.32
C GLN A 14 -17.78 -130.20 88.09
N GLY A 15 -17.55 -131.31 87.39
CA GLY A 15 -17.20 -132.60 87.99
C GLY A 15 -18.40 -133.38 88.55
N GLY A 16 -19.62 -132.97 88.19
CA GLY A 16 -20.85 -133.67 88.58
C GLY A 16 -20.90 -135.07 87.99
N TRP A 17 -20.97 -136.08 88.85
CA TRP A 17 -21.10 -137.47 88.39
C TRP A 17 -22.51 -137.80 87.89
N GLN A 18 -22.63 -138.75 86.96
CA GLN A 18 -23.89 -139.06 86.29
C GLN A 18 -24.88 -139.93 87.09
N GLY A 19 -24.42 -140.47 88.23
CA GLY A 19 -25.19 -141.37 89.09
C GLY A 19 -25.34 -142.79 88.55
N PHE A 20 -25.51 -143.78 89.43
CA PHE A 20 -25.65 -145.20 89.07
C PHE A 20 -26.92 -145.84 89.67
N TRP A 21 -27.62 -146.63 88.85
CA TRP A 21 -28.82 -147.49 89.05
C TRP A 21 -30.00 -146.96 89.89
N PHE A 22 -29.81 -146.39 91.07
CA PHE A 22 -30.90 -145.82 91.89
C PHE A 22 -30.66 -144.42 92.47
N ILE A 23 -29.47 -143.83 92.26
CA ILE A 23 -29.12 -142.48 92.78
C ILE A 23 -28.66 -141.61 91.60
N LYS A 24 -29.55 -140.73 91.11
CA LYS A 24 -29.22 -139.71 90.09
C LYS A 24 -29.41 -138.29 90.65
N PRO A 25 -28.46 -137.36 90.41
CA PRO A 25 -28.59 -135.96 90.81
C PRO A 25 -29.85 -135.28 90.23
N LYS A 26 -30.41 -134.31 90.96
CA LYS A 26 -31.65 -133.62 90.59
C LYS A 26 -31.61 -133.02 89.17
N ILE A 27 -30.49 -132.38 88.82
CA ILE A 27 -30.28 -131.76 87.50
C ILE A 27 -30.35 -132.79 86.37
N ILE A 28 -29.77 -133.98 86.56
CA ILE A 28 -29.80 -135.07 85.57
C ILE A 28 -31.20 -135.67 85.43
N LYS A 29 -31.96 -135.78 86.53
CA LYS A 29 -33.37 -136.21 86.50
C LYS A 29 -34.27 -135.24 85.73
N GLU A 30 -34.12 -133.93 85.95
CA GLU A 30 -34.95 -132.92 85.30
C GLU A 30 -34.64 -132.78 83.80
N THR A 31 -33.39 -133.03 83.40
CA THR A 31 -32.92 -132.86 82.02
C THR A 31 -32.79 -134.17 81.25
N LEU A 32 -33.30 -135.28 81.80
CA LEU A 32 -33.17 -136.62 81.23
C LEU A 32 -33.84 -136.75 79.85
N TYR A 33 -34.89 -135.95 79.60
CA TYR A 33 -35.58 -135.92 78.30
C TYR A 33 -34.67 -135.46 77.15
N VAL A 34 -33.64 -134.65 77.42
CA VAL A 34 -32.70 -134.16 76.40
C VAL A 34 -31.92 -135.32 75.77
N GLU A 35 -31.56 -136.35 76.54
CA GLU A 35 -30.93 -137.57 76.01
C GLU A 35 -31.92 -138.48 75.27
N ALA A 36 -33.19 -138.49 75.71
CA ALA A 36 -34.22 -139.33 75.11
C ALA A 36 -34.66 -138.79 73.73
N GLU A 37 -34.75 -137.47 73.58
CA GLU A 37 -35.28 -136.82 72.38
C GLU A 37 -34.19 -136.33 71.41
N CYS A 38 -32.99 -135.99 71.88
CA CYS A 38 -31.92 -135.52 71.02
C CYS A 38 -30.89 -136.61 70.74
N ARG A 39 -30.77 -136.98 69.45
CA ARG A 39 -29.66 -137.81 68.97
C ARG A 39 -28.73 -136.98 68.10
N LEU A 40 -27.45 -136.99 68.45
CA LEU A 40 -26.39 -136.45 67.61
C LEU A 40 -25.76 -137.61 66.85
N ASN A 41 -25.91 -137.62 65.52
CA ASN A 41 -25.43 -138.71 64.66
C ASN A 41 -25.84 -140.11 65.14
N GLY A 42 -27.08 -140.22 65.65
CA GLY A 42 -27.65 -141.49 66.16
C GLY A 42 -27.27 -141.83 67.61
N LEU A 43 -26.30 -141.13 68.21
CA LEU A 43 -25.87 -141.32 69.59
C LEU A 43 -26.58 -140.34 70.54
N SER A 44 -26.82 -140.78 71.78
CA SER A 44 -27.39 -139.94 72.84
C SER A 44 -26.38 -138.85 73.24
N ALA A 45 -26.82 -137.59 73.32
CA ALA A 45 -26.01 -136.49 73.81
C ALA A 45 -25.91 -136.52 75.35
N SER A 46 -25.18 -137.50 75.88
CA SER A 46 -25.04 -137.75 77.32
C SER A 46 -23.71 -137.26 77.91
N ASP A 47 -22.71 -137.03 77.07
CA ASP A 47 -21.38 -136.56 77.45
C ASP A 47 -21.22 -135.05 77.22
N VAL A 48 -20.16 -134.49 77.79
CA VAL A 48 -19.84 -133.04 77.73
C VAL A 48 -19.70 -132.58 76.28
N ASP A 49 -19.00 -133.34 75.43
CA ASP A 49 -18.81 -132.99 74.02
C ASP A 49 -20.12 -133.05 73.22
N GLY A 50 -20.95 -134.08 73.43
CA GLY A 50 -22.27 -134.19 72.82
C GLY A 50 -23.19 -133.04 73.21
N LEU A 51 -23.30 -132.72 74.51
CA LEU A 51 -24.12 -131.59 74.97
C LEU A 51 -23.61 -130.25 74.42
N GLY A 52 -22.30 -130.02 74.37
CA GLY A 52 -21.69 -128.83 73.78
C GLY A 52 -22.07 -128.63 72.30
N LYS A 53 -22.01 -129.71 71.51
CA LYS A 53 -22.42 -129.68 70.09
C LYS A 53 -23.91 -129.40 69.91
N LEU A 54 -24.77 -129.97 70.75
CA LEU A 54 -26.22 -129.71 70.72
C LEU A 54 -26.53 -128.24 71.00
N ILE A 55 -25.88 -127.66 72.03
CA ILE A 55 -26.05 -126.25 72.39
C ILE A 55 -25.61 -125.33 71.25
N ALA A 56 -24.46 -125.61 70.62
CA ALA A 56 -23.97 -124.82 69.48
C ALA A 56 -24.96 -124.82 68.30
N TYR A 57 -25.52 -125.99 67.95
CA TYR A 57 -26.53 -126.11 66.90
C TYR A 57 -27.80 -125.30 67.25
N LEU A 58 -28.31 -125.44 68.46
CA LEU A 58 -29.52 -124.74 68.91
C LEU A 58 -29.33 -123.20 68.93
N ARG A 59 -28.13 -122.70 69.26
CA ARG A 59 -27.82 -121.26 69.19
C ARG A 59 -27.80 -120.73 67.75
N VAL A 60 -27.18 -121.45 66.81
CA VAL A 60 -27.17 -121.04 65.40
C VAL A 60 -28.57 -121.07 64.81
N LYS A 61 -29.38 -122.07 65.18
CA LYS A 61 -30.78 -122.16 64.75
C LYS A 61 -31.59 -120.95 65.22
N ALA A 62 -31.47 -120.59 66.50
CA ALA A 62 -32.15 -119.41 67.04
C ALA A 62 -31.72 -118.10 66.33
N ALA A 63 -30.42 -117.92 66.05
CA ALA A 63 -29.92 -116.76 65.33
C ALA A 63 -30.42 -116.69 63.87
N ALA A 64 -30.57 -117.85 63.20
CA ALA A 64 -31.11 -117.91 61.85
C ALA A 64 -32.61 -117.55 61.82
N GLU A 65 -33.39 -118.02 62.79
CA GLU A 65 -34.80 -117.65 62.96
C GLU A 65 -34.96 -116.15 63.25
N GLU A 66 -34.08 -115.56 64.06
CA GLU A 66 -34.06 -114.12 64.34
C GLU A 66 -33.68 -113.29 63.10
N PHE A 67 -32.70 -113.74 62.31
CA PHE A 67 -32.34 -113.07 61.06
C PHE A 67 -33.51 -113.02 60.08
N LEU A 68 -34.24 -114.12 59.91
CA LEU A 68 -35.44 -114.17 59.05
C LEU A 68 -36.54 -113.22 59.53
N ARG A 69 -36.63 -112.97 60.85
CA ARG A 69 -37.61 -112.04 61.41
C ARG A 69 -37.26 -110.58 61.14
N LEU A 70 -35.97 -110.26 61.14
CA LEU A 70 -35.47 -108.88 60.97
C LEU A 70 -35.25 -108.53 59.50
N TRP A 71 -34.93 -109.50 58.64
CA TRP A 71 -34.66 -109.25 57.24
C TRP A 71 -35.98 -109.04 56.47
N PRO A 72 -36.18 -107.90 55.78
CA PRO A 72 -37.49 -107.53 55.22
C PRO A 72 -37.95 -108.38 54.02
N GLU A 73 -37.05 -109.17 53.42
CA GLU A 73 -37.36 -110.03 52.27
C GLU A 73 -37.15 -111.52 52.58
N PRO A 74 -37.95 -112.43 51.96
CA PRO A 74 -37.67 -113.85 52.04
C PRO A 74 -36.27 -114.16 51.50
N VAL A 75 -35.45 -114.82 52.33
CA VAL A 75 -34.07 -115.19 52.00
C VAL A 75 -34.09 -116.50 51.19
N GLY A 76 -34.74 -116.48 50.03
CA GLY A 76 -34.85 -117.62 49.11
C GLY A 76 -35.50 -118.88 49.70
N ASP A 77 -35.45 -119.98 48.93
CA ASP A 77 -35.98 -121.32 49.27
C ASP A 77 -35.07 -122.07 50.27
N VAL A 78 -34.59 -121.37 51.30
CA VAL A 78 -33.57 -121.92 52.20
C VAL A 78 -34.25 -122.66 53.35
N ASN A 79 -34.05 -123.98 53.36
CA ASN A 79 -34.51 -124.85 54.43
C ASN A 79 -33.66 -124.62 55.69
N LEU A 80 -34.31 -124.29 56.82
CA LEU A 80 -33.69 -124.16 58.15
C LEU A 80 -33.05 -125.47 58.64
N ASP A 81 -33.33 -126.60 57.99
CA ASP A 81 -32.62 -127.86 58.24
C ASP A 81 -31.14 -127.82 57.81
N ASN A 82 -30.76 -126.93 56.88
CA ASN A 82 -29.37 -126.72 56.47
C ASN A 82 -28.86 -125.31 56.84
N LEU A 83 -28.59 -125.13 58.13
CA LEU A 83 -28.11 -123.86 58.69
C LEU A 83 -26.80 -123.35 58.07
N MET A 84 -25.94 -124.23 57.54
CA MET A 84 -24.68 -123.81 56.91
C MET A 84 -24.95 -122.98 55.65
N GLN A 85 -25.81 -123.48 54.76
CA GLN A 85 -26.12 -122.79 53.51
C GLN A 85 -26.84 -121.46 53.78
N PHE A 86 -27.78 -121.44 54.73
CA PHE A 86 -28.43 -120.21 55.18
C PHE A 86 -27.43 -119.15 55.65
N SER A 87 -26.46 -119.56 56.49
CA SER A 87 -25.47 -118.63 57.05
C SER A 87 -24.60 -117.95 55.99
N ILE A 88 -24.25 -118.67 54.91
CA ILE A 88 -23.44 -118.13 53.79
C ILE A 88 -24.26 -117.10 53.02
N THR A 89 -25.51 -117.42 52.69
CA THR A 89 -26.40 -116.52 51.94
C THR A 89 -26.73 -115.26 52.75
N ALA A 90 -27.08 -115.41 54.04
CA ALA A 90 -27.34 -114.29 54.93
C ALA A 90 -26.10 -113.37 55.04
N LYS A 91 -24.90 -113.94 55.22
CA LYS A 91 -23.65 -113.19 55.28
C LYS A 91 -23.35 -112.45 53.97
N GLY A 92 -23.65 -113.06 52.82
CA GLY A 92 -23.52 -112.42 51.51
C GLY A 92 -24.43 -111.20 51.35
N LYS A 93 -25.72 -111.32 51.72
CA LYS A 93 -26.67 -110.21 51.66
C LYS A 93 -26.31 -109.06 52.61
N VAL A 94 -25.93 -109.38 53.85
CA VAL A 94 -25.47 -108.37 54.83
C VAL A 94 -24.23 -107.64 54.32
N SER A 95 -23.28 -108.35 53.70
CA SER A 95 -22.07 -107.73 53.14
C SER A 95 -22.38 -106.80 51.97
N ALA A 96 -23.34 -107.15 51.10
CA ALA A 96 -23.77 -106.28 50.00
C ALA A 96 -24.43 -105.00 50.52
N LEU A 97 -25.35 -105.13 51.50
CA LEU A 97 -25.99 -103.99 52.14
C LEU A 97 -24.97 -103.08 52.85
N GLY A 98 -23.99 -103.67 53.55
CA GLY A 98 -22.92 -102.92 54.22
C GLY A 98 -22.10 -102.07 53.25
N ARG A 99 -21.74 -102.63 52.08
CA ARG A 99 -21.01 -101.88 51.05
C ARG A 99 -21.84 -100.74 50.45
N LEU A 100 -23.12 -100.97 50.23
CA LEU A 100 -24.04 -99.94 49.73
C LEU A 100 -24.14 -98.78 50.74
N LEU A 101 -24.33 -99.10 52.03
CA LEU A 101 -24.40 -98.10 53.11
C LEU A 101 -23.09 -97.30 53.25
N GLU A 102 -21.93 -97.91 53.06
CA GLU A 102 -20.64 -97.18 53.02
C GLU A 102 -20.57 -96.15 51.88
N VAL A 103 -21.16 -96.44 50.71
CA VAL A 103 -21.21 -95.49 49.59
C VAL A 103 -22.18 -94.34 49.92
N PHE A 104 -23.36 -94.64 50.47
CA PHE A 104 -24.32 -93.62 50.93
C PHE A 104 -23.71 -92.68 51.99
N GLN A 105 -22.94 -93.22 52.94
CA GLN A 105 -22.27 -92.41 53.96
C GLN A 105 -21.22 -91.45 53.38
N LYS A 106 -20.62 -91.74 52.22
CA LYS A 106 -19.53 -90.93 51.65
C LYS A 106 -19.98 -89.82 50.72
N LEU A 107 -21.10 -89.97 50.00
CA LEU A 107 -21.43 -89.12 48.85
C LEU A 107 -22.67 -88.22 49.01
N GLY A 108 -23.46 -88.39 50.08
CA GLY A 108 -24.64 -87.55 50.37
C GLY A 108 -25.86 -87.84 49.47
N GLU A 109 -27.07 -87.55 49.96
CA GLU A 109 -28.34 -87.97 49.33
C GLU A 109 -28.62 -87.32 47.96
N GLU A 110 -28.15 -86.09 47.72
CA GLU A 110 -28.50 -85.32 46.52
C GLU A 110 -27.89 -85.88 45.23
N CYS A 111 -26.75 -86.57 45.31
CA CYS A 111 -26.03 -87.10 44.14
C CYS A 111 -26.79 -88.23 43.42
N PHE A 112 -27.80 -88.82 44.05
CA PHE A 112 -28.48 -90.03 43.56
C PHE A 112 -29.83 -89.77 42.92
N ALA A 113 -30.35 -88.53 42.98
CA ALA A 113 -31.65 -88.16 42.41
C ALA A 113 -31.72 -88.34 40.88
N CYS A 114 -30.57 -88.33 40.19
CA CYS A 114 -30.48 -88.53 38.73
C CYS A 114 -30.38 -90.00 38.30
N ILE A 115 -30.30 -90.96 39.22
CA ILE A 115 -30.14 -92.38 38.93
C ILE A 115 -31.43 -93.15 39.30
N PRO A 116 -32.05 -93.88 38.36
CA PRO A 116 -33.27 -94.66 38.63
C PRO A 116 -33.11 -95.64 39.80
N LEU A 117 -34.11 -95.73 40.67
CA LEU A 117 -34.04 -96.49 41.93
C LEU A 117 -33.61 -97.96 41.77
N GLY A 118 -34.02 -98.61 40.66
CA GLY A 118 -33.67 -100.00 40.36
C GLY A 118 -32.20 -100.21 39.96
N GLU A 119 -31.51 -99.16 39.53
CA GLU A 119 -30.10 -99.22 39.08
C GLU A 119 -29.11 -98.70 40.12
N GLN A 120 -29.59 -98.12 41.22
CA GLN A 120 -28.74 -97.63 42.32
C GLN A 120 -27.95 -98.76 43.00
N ILE A 121 -28.46 -100.00 42.94
CA ILE A 121 -27.75 -101.19 43.45
C ILE A 121 -26.46 -101.45 42.66
N ASN A 122 -26.43 -101.11 41.37
CA ASN A 122 -25.27 -101.31 40.51
C ASN A 122 -24.07 -100.44 40.95
N LEU A 123 -24.33 -99.35 41.68
CA LEU A 123 -23.30 -98.46 42.22
C LEU A 123 -22.47 -99.09 43.35
N ALA A 124 -22.92 -100.23 43.90
CA ALA A 124 -22.11 -101.03 44.83
C ALA A 124 -20.89 -101.68 44.14
N TYR A 125 -20.87 -101.72 42.80
CA TYR A 125 -19.80 -102.34 42.02
C TYR A 125 -18.89 -101.27 41.37
N PRO A 126 -17.55 -101.38 41.51
CA PRO A 126 -16.62 -100.39 40.97
C PRO A 126 -16.71 -100.19 39.44
N SER A 127 -16.99 -101.24 38.67
CA SER A 127 -17.05 -101.19 37.19
C SER A 127 -18.21 -100.33 36.67
N GLU A 128 -19.38 -100.46 37.29
CA GLU A 128 -20.58 -99.73 36.89
C GLU A 128 -20.46 -98.22 37.18
N ARG A 129 -19.78 -97.84 38.27
CA ARG A 129 -19.52 -96.43 38.60
C ARG A 129 -18.73 -95.70 37.51
N MET A 130 -17.74 -96.36 36.91
CA MET A 130 -16.93 -95.77 35.84
C MET A 130 -17.74 -95.50 34.58
N LEU A 131 -18.73 -96.35 34.29
CA LEU A 131 -19.56 -96.23 33.10
C LEU A 131 -20.51 -95.01 33.19
N TRP A 132 -21.08 -94.77 34.38
CA TRP A 132 -21.90 -93.59 34.65
C TRP A 132 -21.12 -92.28 34.57
N LEU A 133 -19.89 -92.24 35.09
CA LEU A 133 -19.03 -91.05 34.98
C LEU A 133 -18.75 -90.69 33.51
N ALA A 134 -18.41 -91.68 32.69
CA ALA A 134 -18.17 -91.46 31.26
C ALA A 134 -19.40 -90.94 30.52
N ALA A 135 -20.61 -91.43 30.86
CA ALA A 135 -21.85 -90.96 30.26
C ALA A 135 -22.16 -89.49 30.61
N ILE A 136 -21.92 -89.10 31.86
CA ILE A 136 -22.11 -87.72 32.33
C ILE A 136 -21.13 -86.77 31.63
N GLU A 137 -19.85 -87.14 31.55
CA GLU A 137 -18.84 -86.35 30.83
C GLU A 137 -19.19 -86.16 29.35
N ALA A 138 -19.69 -87.21 28.68
CA ALA A 138 -20.12 -87.13 27.29
C ALA A 138 -21.30 -86.16 27.08
N GLU A 139 -22.29 -86.16 27.97
CA GLU A 139 -23.44 -85.26 27.90
C GLU A 139 -23.05 -83.80 28.19
N LEU A 140 -22.16 -83.56 29.16
CA LEU A 140 -21.59 -82.23 29.41
C LEU A 140 -20.81 -81.72 28.19
N GLY A 141 -19.99 -82.56 27.56
CA GLY A 141 -19.28 -82.23 26.34
C GLY A 141 -20.22 -81.88 25.18
N ARG A 142 -21.32 -82.63 25.01
CA ARG A 142 -22.35 -82.35 23.99
C ARG A 142 -22.98 -80.97 24.19
N ARG A 143 -23.33 -80.61 25.43
CA ARG A 143 -23.93 -79.29 25.76
C ARG A 143 -22.97 -78.14 25.50
N ALA A 144 -21.70 -78.27 25.91
CA ALA A 144 -20.69 -77.25 25.65
C ALA A 144 -20.49 -76.99 24.13
N VAL A 145 -20.52 -78.05 23.31
CA VAL A 145 -20.47 -77.90 21.84
C VAL A 145 -21.70 -77.20 21.29
N GLN A 146 -22.89 -77.47 21.85
CA GLN A 146 -24.13 -76.82 21.43
C GLN A 146 -24.13 -75.32 21.78
N GLU A 147 -23.71 -74.95 22.99
CA GLU A 147 -23.57 -73.55 23.42
C GLU A 147 -22.55 -72.80 22.55
N ALA A 148 -21.42 -73.42 22.20
CA ALA A 148 -20.41 -72.81 21.34
C ALA A 148 -20.88 -72.60 19.89
N ARG A 149 -21.83 -73.40 19.39
CA ARG A 149 -22.37 -73.28 18.03
C ARG A 149 -23.44 -72.22 17.89
N GLN A 150 -24.21 -71.97 18.94
CA GLN A 150 -25.36 -71.09 18.91
C GLN A 150 -25.04 -69.66 18.35
N PRO A 151 -23.94 -68.99 18.74
CA PRO A 151 -23.59 -67.68 18.17
C PRO A 151 -23.27 -67.72 16.66
N LEU A 152 -22.70 -68.83 16.18
CA LEU A 152 -22.40 -69.01 14.76
C LEU A 152 -23.66 -69.23 13.94
N ASP A 153 -24.61 -70.02 14.47
CA ASP A 153 -25.91 -70.27 13.84
C ASP A 153 -26.75 -68.99 13.79
N ASP A 154 -26.76 -68.20 14.87
CA ASP A 154 -27.42 -66.88 14.91
C ASP A 154 -26.82 -65.90 13.89
N CYS A 155 -25.49 -65.89 13.76
CA CYS A 155 -24.78 -65.08 12.77
C CYS A 155 -25.14 -65.52 11.34
N ARG A 156 -25.15 -66.84 11.09
CA ARG A 156 -25.55 -67.43 9.81
C ARG A 156 -26.94 -67.01 9.41
N GLN A 157 -27.89 -67.10 10.34
CA GLN A 157 -29.28 -66.74 10.09
C GLN A 157 -29.41 -65.27 9.66
N LYS A 158 -28.76 -64.34 10.39
CA LYS A 158 -28.80 -62.91 10.07
C LYS A 158 -28.19 -62.59 8.70
N ILE A 159 -27.13 -63.29 8.31
CA ILE A 159 -26.52 -63.12 6.98
C ILE A 159 -27.48 -63.62 5.88
N LEU A 160 -28.10 -64.77 6.07
CA LEU A 160 -29.08 -65.31 5.12
C LEU A 160 -30.32 -64.42 4.98
N GLU A 161 -30.82 -63.86 6.08
CA GLU A 161 -31.89 -62.86 6.07
C GLU A 161 -31.50 -61.64 5.22
N CYS A 162 -30.26 -61.14 5.36
CA CYS A 162 -29.75 -60.04 4.52
C CYS A 162 -29.67 -60.40 3.03
N LEU A 163 -29.24 -61.62 2.70
CA LEU A 163 -29.14 -62.10 1.31
C LEU A 163 -30.51 -62.24 0.66
N ASN A 164 -31.53 -62.66 1.41
CA ASN A 164 -32.90 -62.82 0.93
C ASN A 164 -33.59 -61.51 0.55
N LEU A 165 -33.05 -60.35 0.98
CA LEU A 165 -33.55 -59.03 0.58
C LEU A 165 -33.17 -58.63 -0.86
N GLY A 166 -32.35 -59.43 -1.56
CA GLY A 166 -32.11 -59.32 -3.01
C GLY A 166 -31.20 -58.18 -3.48
N LYS A 167 -30.73 -57.31 -2.57
CA LYS A 167 -29.79 -56.20 -2.86
C LYS A 167 -28.53 -56.24 -2.00
N ALA A 168 -28.07 -57.43 -1.63
CA ALA A 168 -26.87 -57.58 -0.83
C ALA A 168 -25.61 -57.34 -1.66
N HIS A 169 -24.64 -56.63 -1.08
CA HIS A 169 -23.33 -56.43 -1.69
C HIS A 169 -22.55 -57.77 -1.75
N PRO A 170 -21.70 -58.04 -2.77
CA PRO A 170 -20.94 -59.28 -2.89
C PRO A 170 -20.15 -59.71 -1.64
N CYS A 171 -19.74 -58.75 -0.80
CA CYS A 171 -19.06 -59.04 0.47
C CYS A 171 -19.92 -59.83 1.47
N ILE A 172 -21.25 -59.67 1.46
CA ILE A 172 -22.17 -60.43 2.32
C ILE A 172 -22.27 -61.88 1.83
N HIS A 173 -22.20 -62.11 0.51
CA HIS A 173 -22.11 -63.47 -0.04
C HIS A 173 -20.79 -64.14 0.36
N GLN A 174 -19.68 -63.41 0.33
CA GLN A 174 -18.37 -63.92 0.77
C GLN A 174 -18.35 -64.25 2.27
N LEU A 175 -19.00 -63.43 3.11
CA LEU A 175 -19.17 -63.73 4.55
C LEU A 175 -20.01 -64.99 4.77
N ALA A 176 -21.10 -65.17 4.01
CA ALA A 176 -21.92 -66.38 4.07
C ALA A 176 -21.12 -67.63 3.69
N GLU A 177 -20.38 -67.55 2.58
CA GLU A 177 -19.55 -68.66 2.07
C GLU A 177 -18.41 -69.01 3.03
N ALA A 178 -17.74 -68.01 3.62
CA ALA A 178 -16.71 -68.22 4.62
C ALA A 178 -17.26 -68.90 5.90
N LEU A 179 -18.46 -68.52 6.32
CA LEU A 179 -19.14 -69.12 7.47
C LEU A 179 -19.55 -70.57 7.20
N GLU A 180 -20.03 -70.88 5.99
CA GLU A 180 -20.36 -72.26 5.58
C GLU A 180 -19.12 -73.16 5.49
N LYS A 181 -18.02 -72.63 4.93
CA LYS A 181 -16.74 -73.36 4.83
C LYS A 181 -15.96 -73.39 6.15
N LYS A 182 -16.40 -72.65 7.17
CA LYS A 182 -15.71 -72.46 8.46
C LYS A 182 -14.28 -71.96 8.29
N ASP A 183 -14.08 -71.04 7.35
CA ASP A 183 -12.78 -70.44 7.04
C ASP A 183 -12.63 -69.05 7.70
N PRO A 184 -11.86 -68.94 8.80
CA PRO A 184 -11.70 -67.67 9.50
C PRO A 184 -10.91 -66.62 8.70
N ILE A 185 -10.06 -67.04 7.76
CA ILE A 185 -9.23 -66.11 6.98
C ILE A 185 -10.10 -65.38 5.97
N SER A 186 -10.90 -66.13 5.20
CA SER A 186 -11.86 -65.56 4.25
C SER A 186 -12.92 -64.70 4.94
N TRP A 187 -13.35 -65.07 6.16
CA TRP A 187 -14.27 -64.28 6.96
C TRP A 187 -13.69 -62.89 7.30
N ASN A 188 -12.46 -62.85 7.83
CA ASN A 188 -11.82 -61.59 8.20
C ASN A 188 -11.63 -60.68 6.99
N GLY A 189 -11.15 -61.21 5.86
CA GLY A 189 -10.98 -60.41 4.64
C GLY A 189 -12.31 -59.83 4.11
N ALA A 190 -13.38 -60.62 4.09
CA ALA A 190 -14.70 -60.13 3.68
C ALA A 190 -15.30 -59.12 4.67
N PHE A 191 -15.04 -59.29 5.97
CA PHE A 191 -15.49 -58.37 7.01
C PHE A 191 -14.77 -57.02 6.93
N GLU A 192 -13.44 -57.02 6.78
CA GLU A 192 -12.64 -55.80 6.60
C GLU A 192 -13.06 -55.05 5.33
N TYR A 193 -13.29 -55.77 4.23
CA TYR A 193 -13.78 -55.17 3.00
C TYR A 193 -15.18 -54.54 3.16
N ARG A 194 -16.09 -55.20 3.91
CA ARG A 194 -17.40 -54.62 4.27
C ARG A 194 -17.22 -53.32 5.07
N GLU A 195 -16.34 -53.29 6.08
CA GLU A 195 -16.10 -52.08 6.87
C GLU A 195 -15.48 -50.96 6.02
N ALA A 196 -14.56 -51.29 5.12
CA ALA A 196 -14.00 -50.32 4.17
C ALA A 196 -15.09 -49.70 3.28
N ILE A 197 -16.01 -50.50 2.73
CA ILE A 197 -17.14 -50.00 1.94
C ILE A 197 -18.07 -49.13 2.77
N ARG A 198 -18.37 -49.52 4.01
CA ARG A 198 -19.23 -48.73 4.91
C ARG A 198 -18.66 -47.33 5.13
N ILE A 199 -17.35 -47.24 5.40
CA ILE A 199 -16.65 -45.95 5.56
C ILE A 199 -16.72 -45.13 4.27
N GLN A 200 -16.53 -45.75 3.10
CA GLN A 200 -16.63 -45.05 1.81
C GLN A 200 -18.05 -44.57 1.50
N GLN A 201 -19.08 -45.35 1.87
CA GLN A 201 -20.48 -44.97 1.71
C GLN A 201 -20.82 -43.75 2.58
N GLU A 202 -20.32 -43.70 3.82
CA GLU A 202 -20.49 -42.54 4.70
C GLU A 202 -19.82 -41.29 4.10
N ARG A 203 -18.59 -41.41 3.61
CA ARG A 203 -17.89 -40.31 2.91
C ARG A 203 -18.62 -39.84 1.65
N TYR A 204 -19.15 -40.78 0.87
CA TYR A 204 -19.91 -40.45 -0.33
C TYR A 204 -21.22 -39.72 -0.01
N ARG A 205 -21.93 -40.12 1.04
CA ARG A 205 -23.13 -39.42 1.52
C ARG A 205 -22.78 -37.98 1.96
N GLN A 206 -21.71 -37.80 2.73
CA GLN A 206 -21.24 -36.48 3.12
C GLN A 206 -20.88 -35.61 1.91
N TYR A 207 -20.20 -36.18 0.91
CA TYR A 207 -19.90 -35.48 -0.34
C TYR A 207 -21.18 -35.04 -1.07
N GLN A 208 -22.18 -35.91 -1.19
CA GLN A 208 -23.46 -35.57 -1.81
C GLN A 208 -24.18 -34.42 -1.08
N GLU A 209 -24.22 -34.47 0.27
CA GLU A 209 -24.82 -33.42 1.09
C GLU A 209 -24.09 -32.07 0.92
N LEU A 210 -22.75 -32.07 0.93
CA LEU A 210 -21.96 -30.86 0.72
C LEU A 210 -22.16 -30.28 -0.69
N MET A 211 -22.18 -31.12 -1.72
CA MET A 211 -22.44 -30.69 -3.10
C MET A 211 -23.85 -30.12 -3.28
N ALA A 212 -24.86 -30.69 -2.62
CA ALA A 212 -26.22 -30.17 -2.65
C ALA A 212 -26.33 -28.78 -1.98
N ARG A 213 -25.64 -28.60 -0.85
CA ARG A 213 -25.54 -27.28 -0.19
C ARG A 213 -24.82 -26.25 -1.06
N LEU A 214 -23.75 -26.66 -1.73
CA LEU A 214 -22.99 -25.78 -2.61
C LEU A 214 -23.81 -25.35 -3.83
N GLU A 215 -24.59 -26.26 -4.43
CA GLU A 215 -25.44 -25.95 -5.58
C GLU A 215 -26.54 -24.93 -5.24
N GLN A 216 -27.07 -24.95 -4.01
CA GLN A 216 -28.00 -23.94 -3.53
C GLN A 216 -27.35 -22.56 -3.35
N ALA A 217 -26.08 -22.52 -2.95
CA ALA A 217 -25.36 -21.28 -2.68
C ALA A 217 -24.71 -20.67 -3.94
N ASN A 218 -24.14 -21.49 -4.82
CA ASN A 218 -23.41 -21.06 -6.01
C ASN A 218 -23.43 -22.15 -7.10
N VAL A 219 -24.37 -22.01 -8.03
CA VAL A 219 -24.61 -22.96 -9.14
C VAL A 219 -23.36 -23.12 -10.05
N PRO A 220 -22.68 -22.04 -10.50
CA PRO A 220 -21.47 -22.17 -11.32
C PRO A 220 -20.34 -22.97 -10.67
N LEU A 221 -20.06 -22.74 -9.38
CA LEU A 221 -18.99 -23.44 -8.67
C LEU A 221 -19.31 -24.92 -8.47
N ALA A 222 -20.57 -25.25 -8.16
CA ALA A 222 -21.01 -26.63 -8.06
C ALA A 222 -20.91 -27.38 -9.40
N ALA A 223 -21.24 -26.73 -10.52
CA ALA A 223 -21.10 -27.29 -11.86
C ALA A 223 -19.63 -27.57 -12.20
N LEU A 224 -18.73 -26.62 -11.88
CA LEU A 224 -17.29 -26.75 -12.10
C LEU A 224 -16.69 -27.95 -11.33
N LEU A 225 -17.05 -28.10 -10.05
CA LEU A 225 -16.57 -29.23 -9.24
C LEU A 225 -17.13 -30.59 -9.70
N ARG A 226 -18.35 -30.63 -10.25
CA ARG A 226 -18.90 -31.85 -10.86
C ARG A 226 -18.19 -32.22 -12.16
N GLN A 227 -17.87 -31.22 -13.00
CA GLN A 227 -17.18 -31.44 -14.28
C GLN A 227 -15.79 -32.06 -14.09
N HIS A 228 -15.11 -31.72 -12.99
CA HIS A 228 -13.77 -32.21 -12.67
C HIS A 228 -13.75 -33.30 -11.58
N GLN A 229 -14.86 -34.02 -11.40
CA GLN A 229 -14.94 -35.10 -10.42
C GLN A 229 -13.93 -36.22 -10.74
N GLY A 230 -13.08 -36.57 -9.77
CA GLY A 230 -12.09 -37.63 -9.90
C GLY A 230 -10.75 -37.21 -10.49
N ASP A 231 -10.57 -35.92 -10.84
CA ASP A 231 -9.28 -35.37 -11.28
C ASP A 231 -8.39 -35.04 -10.07
N SER A 232 -7.22 -35.68 -9.99
CA SER A 232 -6.26 -35.47 -8.89
C SER A 232 -5.67 -34.05 -8.87
N HIS A 233 -5.63 -33.35 -10.01
CA HIS A 233 -5.10 -31.98 -10.10
C HIS A 233 -5.98 -30.93 -9.41
N TRP A 234 -7.25 -31.28 -9.12
CA TRP A 234 -8.18 -30.41 -8.43
C TRP A 234 -8.10 -30.50 -6.90
N HIS A 235 -7.42 -31.51 -6.36
CA HIS A 235 -7.29 -31.67 -4.92
C HIS A 235 -6.63 -30.45 -4.24
N PRO A 236 -5.47 -29.93 -4.71
CA PRO A 236 -4.88 -28.72 -4.11
C PRO A 236 -5.77 -27.48 -4.25
N ARG A 237 -6.49 -27.36 -5.38
CA ARG A 237 -7.38 -26.21 -5.65
C ARG A 237 -8.59 -26.16 -4.72
N ILE A 238 -9.12 -27.33 -4.35
CA ILE A 238 -10.22 -27.43 -3.39
C ILE A 238 -9.73 -27.10 -1.97
N VAL A 239 -8.53 -27.53 -1.62
CA VAL A 239 -7.91 -27.20 -0.32
C VAL A 239 -7.69 -25.69 -0.17
N GLU A 240 -7.34 -25.00 -1.26
CA GLU A 240 -7.13 -23.54 -1.26
C GLU A 240 -8.38 -22.73 -1.66
N LEU A 241 -9.56 -23.35 -1.72
CA LEU A 241 -10.79 -22.70 -2.17
C LEU A 241 -11.16 -21.46 -1.35
N GLU A 242 -10.89 -21.49 -0.04
CA GLU A 242 -11.11 -20.34 0.86
C GLU A 242 -10.25 -19.14 0.46
N LYS A 243 -8.97 -19.35 0.13
CA LYS A 243 -8.08 -18.29 -0.36
C LYS A 243 -8.58 -17.74 -1.70
N ALA A 244 -9.01 -18.61 -2.60
CA ALA A 244 -9.58 -18.21 -3.88
C ALA A 244 -10.87 -17.39 -3.71
N TRP A 245 -11.70 -17.74 -2.72
CA TRP A 245 -12.91 -16.98 -2.38
C TRP A 245 -12.59 -15.59 -1.81
N PHE A 246 -11.61 -15.49 -0.91
CA PHE A 246 -11.15 -14.19 -0.42
C PHE A 246 -10.60 -13.32 -1.54
N TRP A 247 -9.82 -13.90 -2.46
CA TRP A 247 -9.32 -13.19 -3.63
C TRP A 247 -10.46 -12.69 -4.54
N ALA A 248 -11.44 -13.54 -4.83
CA ALA A 248 -12.60 -13.16 -5.63
C ALA A 248 -13.45 -12.07 -4.95
N SER A 249 -13.62 -12.16 -3.63
CA SER A 249 -14.36 -11.15 -2.84
C SER A 249 -13.62 -9.82 -2.82
N ALA A 250 -12.29 -9.83 -2.62
CA ALA A 250 -11.46 -8.63 -2.68
C ALA A 250 -11.50 -7.99 -4.06
N ARG A 251 -11.42 -8.79 -5.14
CA ARG A 251 -11.57 -8.32 -6.51
C ARG A 251 -12.94 -7.68 -6.76
N GLY A 252 -14.02 -8.32 -6.33
CA GLY A 252 -15.37 -7.77 -6.50
C GLY A 252 -15.60 -6.48 -5.72
N TRP A 253 -15.04 -6.37 -4.52
CA TRP A 253 -15.06 -5.12 -3.75
C TRP A 253 -14.24 -4.02 -4.43
N LEU A 254 -13.03 -4.34 -4.93
CA LEU A 254 -12.20 -3.41 -5.70
C LEU A 254 -12.95 -2.90 -6.92
N GLU A 255 -13.55 -3.79 -7.73
CA GLU A 255 -14.32 -3.42 -8.93
C GLU A 255 -15.51 -2.47 -8.62
N ASP A 256 -16.17 -2.61 -7.47
CA ASP A 256 -17.27 -1.72 -7.04
C ASP A 256 -16.75 -0.35 -6.55
N VAL A 257 -15.63 -0.33 -5.83
CA VAL A 257 -15.03 0.91 -5.30
C VAL A 257 -14.31 1.71 -6.38
N THR A 258 -13.73 1.04 -7.38
CA THR A 258 -13.08 1.65 -8.55
C THR A 258 -14.03 1.85 -9.73
N ASP A 259 -15.36 1.77 -9.52
CA ASP A 259 -16.33 2.01 -10.60
C ASP A 259 -16.15 3.41 -11.21
N ARG A 260 -15.61 3.40 -12.43
CA ARG A 260 -15.32 4.56 -13.26
C ARG A 260 -16.57 5.38 -13.54
N GLN A 261 -17.70 4.74 -13.87
CA GLN A 261 -18.92 5.48 -14.24
C GLN A 261 -19.41 6.31 -13.07
N ARG A 262 -19.29 5.77 -11.86
CA ARG A 262 -19.60 6.48 -10.63
C ARG A 262 -18.65 7.65 -10.38
N TYR A 263 -17.34 7.47 -10.57
CA TYR A 263 -16.37 8.55 -10.43
C TYR A 263 -16.56 9.67 -11.46
N GLU A 264 -16.68 9.33 -12.75
CA GLU A 264 -16.95 10.29 -13.82
C GLU A 264 -18.27 11.05 -13.57
N GLY A 265 -19.31 10.34 -13.11
CA GLY A 265 -20.58 10.96 -12.73
C GLY A 265 -20.44 11.96 -11.57
N LEU A 266 -19.57 11.67 -10.59
CA LEU A 266 -19.25 12.58 -9.49
C LEU A 266 -18.46 13.81 -9.97
N VAL A 267 -17.45 13.62 -10.81
CA VAL A 267 -16.64 14.71 -11.38
C VAL A 267 -17.50 15.65 -12.23
N GLN A 268 -18.33 15.10 -13.13
CA GLN A 268 -19.28 15.90 -13.92
C GLN A 268 -20.27 16.66 -13.03
N SER A 269 -20.77 16.02 -11.96
CA SER A 269 -21.66 16.67 -11.00
C SER A 269 -20.95 17.80 -10.26
N TYR A 270 -19.69 17.60 -9.89
CA TYR A 270 -18.83 18.63 -9.27
C TYR A 270 -18.69 19.85 -10.19
N HIS A 271 -18.29 19.67 -11.46
CA HIS A 271 -18.15 20.79 -12.41
C HIS A 271 -19.46 21.53 -12.62
N ARG A 272 -20.58 20.81 -12.83
CA ARG A 272 -21.91 21.41 -12.98
C ARG A 272 -22.34 22.21 -11.74
N LEU A 273 -22.04 21.71 -10.54
CA LEU A 273 -22.34 22.42 -9.29
C LEU A 273 -21.46 23.66 -9.12
N LYS A 274 -20.18 23.57 -9.46
CA LYS A 274 -19.24 24.69 -9.40
C LYS A 274 -19.66 25.82 -10.34
N GLU A 275 -19.97 25.53 -11.60
CA GLU A 275 -20.48 26.54 -12.55
C GLU A 275 -21.77 27.19 -12.04
N LYS A 276 -22.68 26.39 -11.45
CA LYS A 276 -23.89 26.92 -10.81
C LYS A 276 -23.54 27.86 -9.65
N ILE A 277 -22.57 27.51 -8.80
CA ILE A 277 -22.13 28.35 -7.70
C ILE A 277 -21.54 29.66 -8.22
N GLU A 278 -20.65 29.61 -9.21
CA GLU A 278 -20.01 30.80 -9.80
C GLU A 278 -21.08 31.72 -10.40
N LYS A 279 -21.99 31.19 -11.22
CA LYS A 279 -23.09 31.95 -11.81
C LYS A 279 -24.03 32.54 -10.77
N ARG A 280 -24.41 31.77 -9.74
CA ARG A 280 -25.25 32.29 -8.64
C ARG A 280 -24.52 33.36 -7.83
N THR A 281 -23.21 33.22 -7.64
CA THR A 281 -22.39 34.22 -6.95
C THR A 281 -22.34 35.51 -7.75
N GLU A 282 -22.15 35.44 -9.06
CA GLU A 282 -22.20 36.59 -9.97
C GLU A 282 -23.58 37.28 -9.91
N GLU A 283 -24.67 36.51 -10.04
CA GLU A 283 -26.04 37.01 -9.97
C GLU A 283 -26.32 37.71 -8.63
N VAL A 284 -25.92 37.10 -7.51
CA VAL A 284 -26.10 37.67 -6.16
C VAL A 284 -25.23 38.90 -5.96
N ALA A 285 -23.97 38.89 -6.40
CA ALA A 285 -23.08 40.04 -6.30
C ALA A 285 -23.62 41.23 -7.10
N SER A 286 -24.05 40.99 -8.34
CA SER A 286 -24.68 41.99 -9.20
C SER A 286 -25.97 42.53 -8.59
N ALA A 287 -26.88 41.66 -8.13
CA ALA A 287 -28.12 42.07 -7.50
C ALA A 287 -27.90 42.87 -6.22
N ARG A 288 -26.92 42.49 -5.37
CA ARG A 288 -26.54 43.24 -4.17
C ARG A 288 -25.94 44.61 -4.52
N ALA A 289 -25.10 44.68 -5.55
CA ALA A 289 -24.54 45.94 -6.03
C ALA A 289 -25.63 46.89 -6.54
N TRP A 290 -26.55 46.38 -7.38
CA TRP A 290 -27.71 47.14 -7.86
C TRP A 290 -28.65 47.55 -6.72
N GLN A 291 -28.95 46.66 -5.78
CA GLN A 291 -29.76 46.99 -4.62
C GLN A 291 -29.12 48.09 -3.77
N ALA A 292 -27.82 48.00 -3.51
CA ALA A 292 -27.07 49.03 -2.78
C ALA A 292 -27.09 50.37 -3.53
N PHE A 293 -26.95 50.34 -4.86
CA PHE A 293 -27.09 51.52 -5.71
C PHE A 293 -28.48 52.15 -5.60
N PHE A 294 -29.55 51.38 -5.82
CA PHE A 294 -30.92 51.89 -5.76
C PHE A 294 -31.32 52.35 -4.35
N LYS A 295 -30.81 51.73 -3.28
CA LYS A 295 -31.02 52.19 -1.90
C LYS A 295 -30.37 53.54 -1.61
N ARG A 296 -29.27 53.87 -2.28
CA ARG A 296 -28.54 55.15 -2.13
C ARG A 296 -29.04 56.21 -3.12
N LEU A 297 -29.78 55.80 -4.15
CA LEU A 297 -30.33 56.67 -5.17
C LEU A 297 -31.55 57.42 -4.60
N ASP A 298 -31.46 58.74 -4.59
CA ASP A 298 -32.59 59.63 -4.30
C ASP A 298 -32.85 60.56 -5.48
N ASP A 299 -34.06 61.15 -5.53
CA ASP A 299 -34.48 62.05 -6.60
C ASP A 299 -33.50 63.22 -6.79
N PHE A 300 -32.90 63.68 -5.69
CA PHE A 300 -31.86 64.70 -5.71
C PHE A 300 -30.64 64.24 -6.53
N THR A 301 -30.15 63.02 -6.33
CA THR A 301 -28.99 62.50 -7.08
C THR A 301 -29.31 62.29 -8.56
N LEU A 302 -30.50 61.77 -8.87
CA LEU A 302 -30.95 61.62 -10.27
C LEU A 302 -31.02 62.98 -10.99
N GLN A 303 -31.58 64.00 -10.34
CA GLN A 303 -31.63 65.36 -10.89
C GLN A 303 -30.24 65.94 -11.11
N ASN A 304 -29.31 65.77 -10.16
CA ASN A 304 -27.93 66.23 -10.32
C ASN A 304 -27.19 65.46 -11.42
N LEU A 305 -27.42 64.15 -11.60
CA LEU A 305 -26.88 63.35 -12.71
C LEU A 305 -27.39 63.84 -14.07
N HIS A 306 -28.69 64.08 -14.21
CA HIS A 306 -29.26 64.63 -15.44
C HIS A 306 -28.75 66.05 -15.72
N ALA A 307 -28.62 66.88 -14.68
CA ALA A 307 -28.07 68.23 -14.79
C ALA A 307 -26.58 68.20 -15.16
N TRP A 308 -25.83 67.23 -14.64
CA TRP A 308 -24.43 66.98 -15.00
C TRP A 308 -24.29 66.57 -16.46
N ASN A 309 -25.03 65.56 -16.95
CA ASN A 309 -25.01 65.15 -18.35
C ASN A 309 -25.28 66.35 -19.29
N ARG A 310 -26.34 67.12 -19.01
CA ARG A 310 -26.64 68.33 -19.78
C ARG A 310 -25.56 69.41 -19.68
N ALA A 311 -24.88 69.54 -18.55
CA ALA A 311 -23.78 70.47 -18.39
C ALA A 311 -22.55 70.02 -19.17
N VAL A 312 -22.24 68.72 -19.18
CA VAL A 312 -21.15 68.11 -19.97
C VAL A 312 -21.40 68.24 -21.47
N ASP A 313 -22.62 67.97 -21.94
CA ASP A 313 -23.00 68.16 -23.35
C ASP A 313 -22.81 69.61 -23.81
N ARG A 314 -23.08 70.58 -22.93
CA ARG A 314 -22.89 72.02 -23.20
C ARG A 314 -21.44 72.47 -23.16
N ILE A 315 -20.53 71.72 -22.54
CA ILE A 315 -19.09 72.00 -22.56
C ILE A 315 -18.52 71.71 -23.96
N GLY A 316 -18.98 70.66 -24.64
CA GLY A 316 -18.54 70.30 -26.00
C GLY A 316 -17.02 70.14 -26.09
N GLN A 317 -16.37 70.81 -27.05
CA GLN A 317 -14.90 70.84 -27.19
C GLN A 317 -14.18 71.79 -26.20
N GLY A 318 -14.90 72.42 -25.26
CA GLY A 318 -14.29 73.22 -24.19
C GLY A 318 -13.72 74.59 -24.62
N THR A 319 -13.86 75.00 -25.88
CA THR A 319 -13.31 76.25 -26.45
C THR A 319 -14.27 77.45 -26.42
N GLY A 320 -15.51 77.25 -25.98
CA GLY A 320 -16.53 78.31 -25.95
C GLY A 320 -16.39 79.31 -24.79
N ARG A 321 -16.86 80.55 -24.98
CA ARG A 321 -16.84 81.64 -23.97
C ARG A 321 -17.49 81.28 -22.62
N TYR A 322 -18.45 80.36 -22.62
CA TYR A 322 -19.16 79.90 -21.41
C TYR A 322 -18.70 78.52 -20.92
N ALA A 323 -17.69 77.90 -21.56
CA ALA A 323 -17.20 76.58 -21.19
C ALA A 323 -16.77 76.53 -19.71
N TYR A 324 -16.08 77.57 -19.21
CA TYR A 324 -15.69 77.66 -17.80
C TYR A 324 -16.90 77.61 -16.83
N ARG A 325 -18.01 78.31 -17.17
CA ARG A 325 -19.22 78.30 -16.35
C ARG A 325 -19.88 76.92 -16.38
N HIS A 326 -19.99 76.30 -17.55
CA HIS A 326 -20.56 74.95 -17.69
C HIS A 326 -19.70 73.88 -17.00
N SER A 327 -18.37 73.98 -17.05
CA SER A 327 -17.45 73.09 -16.32
C SER A 327 -17.58 73.24 -14.81
N ARG A 328 -17.75 74.46 -14.30
CA ARG A 328 -18.00 74.71 -12.88
C ARG A 328 -19.35 74.14 -12.43
N ASP A 329 -20.39 74.32 -13.22
CA ASP A 329 -21.72 73.79 -12.92
C ASP A 329 -21.70 72.24 -12.97
N ALA A 330 -21.02 71.65 -13.96
CA ALA A 330 -20.80 70.20 -14.03
C ALA A 330 -20.07 69.67 -12.79
N ARG A 331 -18.97 70.30 -12.36
CA ARG A 331 -18.26 69.94 -11.11
C ARG A 331 -19.19 69.95 -9.90
N LYS A 332 -20.00 71.00 -9.76
CA LYS A 332 -20.94 71.16 -8.65
C LYS A 332 -22.00 70.07 -8.61
N TYR A 333 -22.54 69.68 -9.77
CA TYR A 333 -23.50 68.59 -9.87
C TYR A 333 -22.85 67.23 -9.60
N LEU A 334 -21.63 67.00 -10.12
CA LEU A 334 -20.92 65.74 -9.93
C LEU A 334 -20.57 65.50 -8.44
N ASN A 335 -20.01 66.50 -7.75
CA ASN A 335 -19.64 66.37 -6.33
C ASN A 335 -20.81 65.95 -5.44
N LYS A 336 -22.03 66.33 -5.80
CA LYS A 336 -23.25 65.92 -5.07
C LYS A 336 -23.65 64.46 -5.33
N CYS A 337 -23.20 63.88 -6.43
CA CYS A 337 -23.50 62.51 -6.83
C CYS A 337 -22.43 61.51 -6.39
N ILE A 338 -21.16 61.92 -6.28
CA ILE A 338 -20.03 61.05 -5.94
C ILE A 338 -20.29 60.15 -4.72
N PRO A 339 -20.76 60.65 -3.56
CA PRO A 339 -20.93 59.83 -2.35
C PRO A 339 -21.97 58.72 -2.49
N LYS A 340 -22.87 58.81 -3.48
CA LYS A 340 -24.01 57.91 -3.65
C LYS A 340 -23.81 56.89 -4.75
N ILE A 341 -22.85 57.12 -5.65
CA ILE A 341 -22.53 56.21 -6.73
C ILE A 341 -21.49 55.18 -6.23
N PRO A 342 -21.72 53.87 -6.44
CA PRO A 342 -20.91 52.81 -5.85
C PRO A 342 -19.51 52.69 -6.45
N ALA A 343 -19.35 52.98 -7.75
CA ALA A 343 -18.07 52.87 -8.44
C ALA A 343 -17.99 53.90 -9.58
N TRP A 344 -16.79 54.41 -9.83
CA TRP A 344 -16.48 55.34 -10.91
C TRP A 344 -15.31 54.83 -11.74
N ILE A 345 -15.46 54.83 -13.06
CA ILE A 345 -14.39 54.49 -14.00
C ILE A 345 -14.11 55.73 -14.84
N MET A 346 -12.94 56.36 -14.65
CA MET A 346 -12.54 57.54 -15.41
C MET A 346 -11.01 57.69 -15.50
N PRO A 347 -10.49 58.27 -16.58
CA PRO A 347 -9.07 58.59 -16.70
C PRO A 347 -8.66 59.77 -15.80
N LEU A 348 -7.40 59.82 -15.36
CA LEU A 348 -6.88 60.82 -14.41
C LEU A 348 -7.19 62.27 -14.81
N HIS A 349 -6.97 62.64 -16.07
CA HIS A 349 -7.20 64.01 -16.52
C HIS A 349 -8.66 64.46 -16.39
N LYS A 350 -9.64 63.53 -16.50
CA LYS A 350 -11.06 63.84 -16.27
C LYS A 350 -11.38 63.98 -14.79
N LEU A 351 -10.69 63.25 -13.92
CA LEU A 351 -10.83 63.40 -12.47
C LEU A 351 -10.57 64.86 -12.06
N TRP A 352 -9.45 65.41 -12.52
CA TRP A 352 -9.04 66.80 -12.25
C TRP A 352 -10.02 67.82 -12.84
N ALA A 353 -10.55 67.53 -14.03
CA ALA A 353 -11.49 68.41 -14.70
C ALA A 353 -12.87 68.44 -14.03
N THR A 354 -13.22 67.45 -13.21
CA THR A 354 -14.63 67.24 -12.82
C THR A 354 -14.87 67.19 -11.31
N ILE A 355 -13.84 67.10 -10.48
CA ILE A 355 -13.97 66.92 -9.03
C ILE A 355 -13.30 68.06 -8.26
N GLU A 356 -13.86 68.41 -7.10
CA GLU A 356 -13.22 69.32 -6.14
C GLU A 356 -12.39 68.49 -5.16
N ALA A 357 -11.11 68.87 -4.98
CA ALA A 357 -10.16 68.07 -4.21
C ALA A 357 -10.44 68.16 -2.70
N SER A 358 -11.29 67.26 -2.19
CA SER A 358 -11.55 67.09 -0.76
C SER A 358 -10.87 65.80 -0.25
N PRO A 359 -10.17 65.84 0.90
CA PRO A 359 -9.54 64.64 1.47
C PRO A 359 -10.56 63.53 1.76
N GLY A 360 -10.22 62.29 1.41
CA GLY A 360 -11.05 61.10 1.69
C GLY A 360 -12.41 61.08 0.96
N LEU A 361 -12.50 61.73 -0.20
CA LEU A 361 -13.68 61.71 -1.08
C LEU A 361 -14.09 60.30 -1.51
N PHE A 362 -13.12 59.42 -1.72
CA PHE A 362 -13.32 58.02 -2.09
C PHE A 362 -12.90 57.10 -0.96
N ASP A 363 -13.73 56.09 -0.66
CA ASP A 363 -13.34 55.06 0.32
C ASP A 363 -12.21 54.18 -0.23
N THR A 364 -12.23 53.86 -1.51
CA THR A 364 -11.19 53.06 -2.17
C THR A 364 -10.96 53.55 -3.60
N VAL A 365 -9.68 53.68 -3.98
CA VAL A 365 -9.27 53.98 -5.35
C VAL A 365 -8.37 52.85 -5.85
N ILE A 366 -8.70 52.32 -7.02
CA ILE A 366 -7.88 51.32 -7.72
C ILE A 366 -7.28 52.01 -8.95
N ILE A 367 -5.97 51.91 -9.08
CA ILE A 367 -5.22 52.52 -10.18
C ILE A 367 -4.56 51.39 -10.92
N ASP A 368 -5.07 51.11 -12.11
CA ASP A 368 -4.45 50.18 -13.04
C ASP A 368 -3.38 50.91 -13.87
N GLU A 369 -2.36 50.18 -14.33
CA GLU A 369 -1.21 50.73 -15.07
C GLU A 369 -0.53 51.94 -14.38
N ALA A 370 -0.45 51.91 -13.05
CA ALA A 370 0.05 53.01 -12.23
C ALA A 370 1.53 53.36 -12.47
N SER A 371 2.30 52.51 -13.15
CA SER A 371 3.65 52.83 -13.63
C SER A 371 3.65 53.92 -14.71
N GLN A 372 2.50 54.22 -15.31
CA GLN A 372 2.32 55.32 -16.26
C GLN A 372 1.73 56.58 -15.64
N ALA A 373 1.24 56.48 -14.40
CA ALA A 373 0.65 57.60 -13.71
C ALA A 373 1.78 58.53 -13.25
N ASP A 374 1.80 59.74 -13.79
CA ASP A 374 2.77 60.78 -13.45
C ASP A 374 2.59 61.29 -12.00
N LEU A 375 3.43 62.24 -11.59
CA LEU A 375 3.36 62.86 -10.27
C LEU A 375 1.99 63.46 -9.93
N SER A 376 1.15 63.82 -10.92
CA SER A 376 -0.19 64.36 -10.66
C SER A 376 -1.09 63.34 -9.95
N ALA A 377 -0.80 62.05 -10.12
CA ALA A 377 -1.51 60.96 -9.50
C ALA A 377 -1.33 60.88 -7.97
N LEU A 378 -0.30 61.52 -7.40
CA LEU A 378 -0.08 61.56 -5.95
C LEU A 378 -1.24 62.20 -5.19
N VAL A 379 -2.01 63.08 -5.84
CA VAL A 379 -3.22 63.69 -5.26
C VAL A 379 -4.26 62.61 -4.92
N LEU A 380 -4.24 61.44 -5.56
CA LEU A 380 -5.12 60.33 -5.24
C LEU A 380 -4.92 59.82 -3.81
N LEU A 381 -3.71 59.96 -3.25
CA LEU A 381 -3.41 59.63 -1.85
C LEU A 381 -4.15 60.54 -0.87
N LEU A 382 -4.48 61.77 -1.28
CA LEU A 382 -5.32 62.68 -0.50
C LEU A 382 -6.80 62.34 -0.66
N LEU A 383 -7.22 62.01 -1.89
CA LEU A 383 -8.63 61.78 -2.23
C LEU A 383 -9.18 60.44 -1.70
N ALA A 384 -8.32 59.45 -1.46
CA ALA A 384 -8.73 58.09 -1.10
C ALA A 384 -8.38 57.73 0.36
N LYS A 385 -9.27 57.00 1.04
CA LYS A 385 -8.95 56.38 2.34
C LYS A 385 -8.09 55.12 2.17
N HIS A 386 -8.39 54.33 1.14
CA HIS A 386 -7.64 53.15 0.74
C HIS A 386 -7.24 53.26 -0.74
N ILE A 387 -6.02 52.86 -1.08
CA ILE A 387 -5.49 52.92 -2.43
C ILE A 387 -4.90 51.56 -2.82
N ILE A 388 -5.25 51.08 -4.00
CA ILE A 388 -4.68 49.87 -4.61
C ILE A 388 -3.96 50.32 -5.87
N VAL A 389 -2.64 50.15 -5.88
CA VAL A 389 -1.76 50.57 -6.97
C VAL A 389 -1.32 49.32 -7.71
N VAL A 390 -1.76 49.17 -8.97
CA VAL A 390 -1.45 48.04 -9.84
C VAL A 390 -0.63 48.56 -11.01
N GLY A 391 0.49 47.92 -11.32
CA GLY A 391 1.34 48.34 -12.43
C GLY A 391 2.58 47.48 -12.57
N ASP A 392 3.35 47.75 -13.62
CA ASP A 392 4.60 47.07 -13.93
C ASP A 392 5.68 48.10 -14.26
N LYS A 393 6.69 48.20 -13.39
CA LYS A 393 7.83 49.13 -13.54
C LYS A 393 8.70 48.85 -14.76
N MET A 394 8.63 47.64 -15.31
CA MET A 394 9.42 47.19 -16.46
C MET A 394 8.68 47.31 -17.80
N GLN A 395 7.46 47.87 -17.83
CA GLN A 395 6.73 48.10 -19.09
C GLN A 395 6.91 49.52 -19.62
N ASN A 396 6.34 50.54 -18.96
CA ASN A 396 6.44 51.94 -19.40
C ASN A 396 6.55 52.86 -18.18
N SER A 397 7.17 54.02 -18.40
CA SER A 397 7.16 55.16 -17.46
C SER A 397 6.45 56.37 -18.07
N PRO A 398 6.06 57.36 -17.27
CA PRO A 398 5.44 58.57 -17.77
C PRO A 398 6.38 59.32 -18.72
N GLU A 399 5.88 59.74 -19.90
CA GLU A 399 6.66 60.58 -20.82
C GLU A 399 6.55 62.05 -20.40
N ALA A 400 7.60 62.61 -19.79
CA ALA A 400 7.65 64.02 -19.41
C ALA A 400 8.09 64.93 -20.57
N VAL A 401 7.28 64.98 -21.63
CA VAL A 401 7.60 65.83 -22.80
C VAL A 401 7.38 67.31 -22.47
N GLY A 402 8.47 68.09 -22.44
CA GLY A 402 8.41 69.56 -22.37
C GLY A 402 8.45 70.17 -20.97
N ILE A 403 8.64 69.38 -19.91
CA ILE A 403 8.82 69.88 -18.54
C ILE A 403 10.32 70.11 -18.29
N LYS A 404 10.69 71.30 -17.82
CA LYS A 404 12.09 71.60 -17.46
C LYS A 404 12.39 71.04 -16.07
N GLU A 405 13.35 70.13 -15.99
CA GLU A 405 13.81 69.56 -14.71
C GLU A 405 14.24 70.66 -13.72
N ASP A 406 14.84 71.74 -14.21
CA ASP A 406 15.26 72.88 -13.38
C ASP A 406 14.09 73.55 -12.65
N ASP A 407 12.90 73.62 -13.27
CA ASP A 407 11.72 74.23 -12.67
C ASP A 407 11.17 73.33 -11.55
N ILE A 408 11.21 72.01 -11.74
CA ILE A 408 10.83 71.03 -10.71
C ILE A 408 11.83 71.07 -9.55
N ALA A 409 13.14 71.11 -9.84
CA ALA A 409 14.18 71.18 -8.82
C ALA A 409 14.01 72.42 -7.92
N ARG A 410 13.66 73.57 -8.51
CA ARG A 410 13.32 74.79 -7.75
C ARG A 410 12.09 74.59 -6.87
N LEU A 411 11.00 74.04 -7.41
CA LEU A 411 9.77 73.80 -6.64
C LEU A 411 9.99 72.82 -5.46
N ILE A 412 10.82 71.79 -5.65
CA ILE A 412 11.22 70.85 -4.60
C ILE A 412 12.00 71.58 -3.51
N GLN A 413 12.95 72.43 -3.91
CA GLN A 413 13.77 73.20 -2.98
C GLN A 413 12.94 74.22 -2.19
N ASP A 414 11.90 74.79 -2.80
CA ASP A 414 11.06 75.80 -2.14
C ASP A 414 9.97 75.18 -1.24
N ASN A 415 9.40 74.02 -1.61
CA ASN A 415 8.19 73.49 -0.97
C ASN A 415 8.36 72.14 -0.25
N LEU A 416 9.43 71.38 -0.52
CA LEU A 416 9.61 70.00 -0.01
C LEU A 416 10.91 69.82 0.78
N GLN A 417 11.39 70.87 1.47
CA GLN A 417 12.66 70.84 2.21
C GLN A 417 12.70 69.73 3.28
N ASP A 418 11.61 69.56 4.01
CA ASP A 418 11.50 68.59 5.10
C ASP A 418 11.23 67.15 4.64
N PHE A 419 11.03 66.92 3.34
CA PHE A 419 10.71 65.61 2.82
C PHE A 419 11.98 64.78 2.54
N HIS A 420 12.06 63.59 3.13
CA HIS A 420 13.27 62.76 3.09
C HIS A 420 13.67 62.35 1.66
N PHE A 421 12.70 61.95 0.83
CA PHE A 421 12.93 61.51 -0.55
C PHE A 421 12.63 62.61 -1.59
N ARG A 422 12.87 63.88 -1.24
CA ARG A 422 12.52 65.03 -2.10
C ARG A 422 13.16 64.99 -3.50
N ALA A 423 14.34 64.37 -3.63
CA ALA A 423 15.05 64.24 -4.90
C ALA A 423 14.39 63.25 -5.87
N GLU A 424 13.48 62.40 -5.40
CA GLU A 424 12.78 61.39 -6.20
C GLU A 424 11.52 61.94 -6.89
N PHE A 425 11.14 63.20 -6.65
CA PHE A 425 10.03 63.86 -7.35
C PHE A 425 10.47 64.34 -8.73
N ARG A 426 10.79 63.40 -9.60
CA ARG A 426 11.28 63.67 -10.94
C ARG A 426 10.15 63.51 -11.97
N PRO A 427 10.26 64.13 -13.15
CA PRO A 427 9.26 63.94 -14.19
C PRO A 427 9.10 62.48 -14.65
N ASP A 428 10.15 61.66 -14.51
CA ASP A 428 10.23 60.26 -14.94
C ASP A 428 9.77 59.26 -13.87
N THR A 429 9.46 59.71 -12.64
CA THR A 429 8.97 58.83 -11.57
C THR A 429 7.46 58.68 -11.60
N SER A 430 6.99 57.44 -11.45
CA SER A 430 5.57 57.10 -11.45
C SER A 430 4.99 57.01 -10.04
N LEU A 431 3.65 57.01 -9.95
CA LEU A 431 2.96 56.71 -8.70
C LEU A 431 3.35 55.32 -8.15
N PHE A 432 3.55 54.34 -9.03
CA PHE A 432 3.99 53.00 -8.64
C PHE A 432 5.34 53.04 -7.94
N ASP A 433 6.31 53.80 -8.47
CA ASP A 433 7.64 53.91 -7.87
C ASP A 433 7.57 54.63 -6.51
N HIS A 434 6.67 55.61 -6.33
CA HIS A 434 6.44 56.25 -5.03
C HIS A 434 5.76 55.31 -4.03
N ALA A 435 4.81 54.48 -4.48
CA ALA A 435 4.15 53.50 -3.64
C ALA A 435 5.11 52.39 -3.19
N GLU A 436 5.97 51.89 -4.08
CA GLU A 436 7.01 50.89 -3.76
C GLU A 436 7.95 51.42 -2.66
N ARG A 437 8.46 52.66 -2.82
CA ARG A 437 9.33 53.30 -1.82
C ARG A 437 8.63 53.59 -0.49
N GLY A 438 7.37 54.04 -0.54
CA GLY A 438 6.62 54.49 0.64
C GLY A 438 6.06 53.35 1.49
N PHE A 439 5.62 52.26 0.87
CA PHE A 439 4.87 51.18 1.55
C PHE A 439 5.59 49.84 1.62
N GLY A 440 6.61 49.59 0.78
CA GLY A 440 7.52 48.43 0.85
C GLY A 440 6.92 47.04 0.57
N ASN A 441 5.60 46.87 0.64
CA ASN A 441 4.91 45.59 0.47
C ASN A 441 4.43 45.41 -0.98
N LEU A 442 5.34 45.06 -1.89
CA LEU A 442 4.97 44.74 -3.28
C LEU A 442 4.50 43.28 -3.39
N ILE A 443 3.25 43.09 -3.84
CA ILE A 443 2.72 41.77 -4.17
C ILE A 443 3.00 41.51 -5.65
N SER A 444 3.92 40.58 -5.95
CA SER A 444 4.28 40.22 -7.32
C SER A 444 3.37 39.11 -7.86
N LEU A 445 2.71 39.36 -8.98
CA LEU A 445 1.95 38.36 -9.73
C LEU A 445 2.89 37.67 -10.71
N ARG A 446 3.12 36.36 -10.53
CA ARG A 446 4.14 35.62 -11.28
C ARG A 446 3.60 34.77 -12.42
N GLU A 447 2.31 34.47 -12.40
CA GLU A 447 1.67 33.59 -13.39
C GLU A 447 1.44 34.35 -14.71
N HIS A 448 1.92 33.79 -15.81
CA HIS A 448 1.82 34.39 -17.13
C HIS A 448 0.99 33.53 -18.09
N PHE A 449 -0.19 34.04 -18.45
CA PHE A 449 -1.19 33.32 -19.25
C PHE A 449 -1.22 33.73 -20.74
N ARG A 450 -0.39 34.70 -21.17
CA ARG A 450 -0.50 35.30 -22.51
C ARG A 450 0.38 34.63 -23.54
N CYS A 451 1.69 34.71 -23.35
CA CYS A 451 2.72 34.26 -24.28
C CYS A 451 3.04 32.79 -24.07
N VAL A 452 3.39 32.09 -25.15
CA VAL A 452 4.06 30.79 -25.06
C VAL A 452 5.45 30.93 -24.37
N PRO A 453 5.96 29.87 -23.72
CA PRO A 453 7.21 29.90 -22.96
C PRO A 453 8.41 30.47 -23.72
N GLU A 454 8.49 30.17 -25.02
CA GLU A 454 9.57 30.55 -25.91
C GLU A 454 9.64 32.07 -26.10
N ILE A 455 8.51 32.77 -26.06
CA ILE A 455 8.43 34.23 -26.23
C ILE A 455 8.74 34.95 -24.91
N ILE A 456 8.06 34.58 -23.82
CA ILE A 456 8.18 35.29 -22.54
C ILE A 456 9.57 35.16 -21.91
N ARG A 457 10.33 34.11 -22.27
CA ARG A 457 11.71 33.91 -21.80
C ARG A 457 12.57 35.15 -22.03
N PHE A 458 12.42 35.82 -23.18
CA PHE A 458 13.17 37.05 -23.44
C PHE A 458 12.90 38.11 -22.37
N SER A 459 11.64 38.32 -22.01
CA SER A 459 11.22 39.24 -20.97
C SER A 459 11.72 38.83 -19.58
N ASN A 460 11.69 37.54 -19.25
CA ASN A 460 12.26 37.01 -18.00
C ASN A 460 13.76 37.29 -17.89
N ASP A 461 14.51 36.93 -18.94
CA ASP A 461 15.94 37.15 -18.99
C ASP A 461 16.28 38.64 -18.94
N LEU A 462 15.47 39.48 -19.59
CA LEU A 462 15.71 40.91 -19.72
C LEU A 462 15.32 41.68 -18.45
N CYS A 463 14.13 41.43 -17.88
CA CYS A 463 13.50 42.32 -16.90
C CYS A 463 13.16 41.66 -15.55
N TYR A 464 12.95 40.34 -15.51
CA TYR A 464 12.38 39.67 -14.32
C TYR A 464 13.31 38.58 -13.76
N ARG A 465 14.63 38.77 -13.79
CA ARG A 465 15.62 37.76 -13.34
C ARG A 465 15.45 37.32 -11.89
N ASP A 466 15.16 38.25 -11.00
CA ASP A 466 15.05 37.98 -9.56
C ASP A 466 13.74 37.27 -9.19
N ALA A 467 12.69 37.45 -10.01
CA ALA A 467 11.38 36.85 -9.83
C ALA A 467 10.77 36.53 -11.21
N PRO A 468 11.22 35.45 -11.88
CA PRO A 468 10.77 35.14 -13.23
C PRO A 468 9.26 34.86 -13.26
N LEU A 469 8.65 35.27 -14.37
CA LEU A 469 7.28 34.97 -14.73
C LEU A 469 7.18 33.51 -15.16
N VAL A 470 6.20 32.79 -14.64
CA VAL A 470 5.95 31.39 -14.97
C VAL A 470 4.95 31.34 -16.13
N PRO A 471 5.36 30.94 -17.36
CA PRO A 471 4.43 30.72 -18.44
C PRO A 471 3.54 29.52 -18.11
N LEU A 472 2.22 29.72 -18.15
CA LEU A 472 1.26 28.64 -17.92
C LEU A 472 0.57 28.19 -19.21
N ARG A 473 0.55 29.05 -20.24
CA ARG A 473 -0.09 28.77 -21.53
C ARG A 473 0.61 27.59 -22.23
N GLN A 474 -0.17 26.58 -22.59
CA GLN A 474 0.28 25.51 -23.48
C GLN A 474 0.28 25.96 -24.95
N ALA A 475 1.19 25.39 -25.73
CA ALA A 475 1.22 25.59 -27.17
C ALA A 475 0.11 24.75 -27.85
N PRO A 476 -0.62 25.30 -28.83
CA PRO A 476 -1.62 24.53 -29.56
C PRO A 476 -0.97 23.49 -30.50
N MET A 477 -1.73 22.43 -30.86
CA MET A 477 -1.29 21.35 -31.74
C MET A 477 -0.79 21.82 -33.12
N ASP A 478 -1.52 22.76 -33.75
CA ASP A 478 -1.12 23.40 -35.00
C ASP A 478 -0.47 24.77 -34.72
N ARG A 479 0.58 24.81 -33.89
CA ARG A 479 1.21 26.09 -33.54
C ARG A 479 1.99 26.67 -34.71
N LEU A 480 1.97 27.99 -34.75
CA LEU A 480 2.95 28.73 -35.53
C LEU A 480 4.29 28.63 -34.82
N PRO A 481 5.41 28.51 -35.55
CA PRO A 481 6.72 28.54 -34.92
C PRO A 481 6.88 29.86 -34.16
N PRO A 482 7.17 29.83 -32.85
CA PRO A 482 6.96 30.96 -31.96
C PRO A 482 7.94 32.12 -32.19
N LEU A 483 9.13 31.81 -32.71
CA LEU A 483 10.15 32.79 -33.05
C LEU A 483 10.53 32.62 -34.52
N ARG A 484 10.30 33.65 -35.33
CA ARG A 484 10.79 33.76 -36.71
C ARG A 484 11.61 35.04 -36.88
N HIS A 485 12.61 35.01 -37.74
CA HIS A 485 13.32 36.22 -38.14
C HIS A 485 13.61 36.21 -39.64
N THR A 486 13.64 37.39 -40.24
CA THR A 486 13.98 37.60 -41.65
C THR A 486 15.07 38.65 -41.73
N PHE A 487 16.22 38.24 -42.29
CA PHE A 487 17.30 39.17 -42.62
C PHE A 487 17.02 39.83 -43.98
N VAL A 488 16.87 41.15 -43.99
CA VAL A 488 16.61 41.94 -45.20
C VAL A 488 17.93 42.52 -45.70
N ALA A 489 18.53 41.82 -46.68
CA ALA A 489 19.80 42.23 -47.29
C ALA A 489 19.66 43.56 -48.04
N GLY A 490 20.60 44.49 -47.80
CA GLY A 490 20.62 45.80 -48.47
C GLY A 490 19.59 46.82 -47.96
N GLY A 491 18.97 46.58 -46.80
CA GLY A 491 18.11 47.60 -46.19
C GLY A 491 18.91 48.81 -45.74
N PHE A 492 18.43 50.00 -46.09
CA PHE A 492 19.08 51.28 -45.79
C PHE A 492 18.17 52.17 -44.95
N CYS A 493 18.73 52.85 -43.95
CA CYS A 493 17.98 53.74 -43.07
C CYS A 493 18.10 55.20 -43.52
N GLU A 494 16.96 55.84 -43.81
CA GLU A 494 16.88 57.28 -44.10
C GLU A 494 16.39 58.06 -42.87
N GLY A 495 16.92 59.27 -42.66
CA GLY A 495 16.49 60.18 -41.59
C GLY A 495 17.21 59.97 -40.24
N GLU A 496 16.79 60.74 -39.23
CA GLU A 496 17.35 60.72 -37.87
C GLU A 496 16.28 60.67 -36.78
N GLY A 497 16.64 60.05 -35.66
CA GLY A 497 15.81 60.02 -34.45
C GLY A 497 14.42 59.43 -34.71
N GLN A 498 13.37 60.25 -34.53
CA GLN A 498 11.99 59.83 -34.78
C GLN A 498 11.62 59.74 -36.27
N ARG A 499 12.43 60.35 -37.15
CA ARG A 499 12.20 60.36 -38.60
C ARG A 499 12.91 59.21 -39.33
N ILE A 500 13.59 58.32 -38.59
CA ILE A 500 14.27 57.17 -39.19
C ILE A 500 13.27 56.20 -39.80
N ARG A 501 13.57 55.71 -41.01
CA ARG A 501 12.79 54.71 -41.75
C ARG A 501 13.71 53.80 -42.56
N ASN A 502 13.31 52.55 -42.75
CA ASN A 502 13.96 51.57 -43.62
C ASN A 502 12.88 51.03 -44.58
N GLU A 503 12.93 51.45 -45.85
CA GLU A 503 11.90 51.09 -46.82
C GLU A 503 11.92 49.59 -47.16
N MET A 504 13.10 49.01 -47.31
CA MET A 504 13.25 47.58 -47.64
C MET A 504 12.71 46.68 -46.53
N GLU A 505 13.00 47.00 -45.25
CA GLU A 505 12.39 46.28 -44.12
C GLU A 505 10.85 46.41 -44.13
N ALA A 506 10.33 47.59 -44.48
CA ALA A 506 8.88 47.82 -44.53
C ALA A 506 8.21 47.03 -45.66
N ASP A 507 8.85 46.95 -46.83
CA ASP A 507 8.34 46.19 -47.98
C ASP A 507 8.32 44.68 -47.71
N GLU A 508 9.42 44.13 -47.20
CA GLU A 508 9.51 42.70 -46.85
C GLU A 508 8.48 42.33 -45.77
N LEU A 509 8.29 43.20 -44.77
CA LEU A 509 7.31 42.99 -43.70
C LEU A 509 5.88 42.94 -44.25
N VAL A 510 5.51 43.90 -45.11
CA VAL A 510 4.17 43.94 -45.72
C VAL A 510 3.93 42.72 -46.62
N GLN A 511 4.94 42.33 -47.41
CA GLN A 511 4.87 41.13 -48.24
C GLN A 511 4.71 39.86 -47.40
N THR A 512 5.45 39.74 -46.29
CA THR A 512 5.32 38.60 -45.37
C THR A 512 3.93 38.53 -44.75
N ILE A 513 3.34 39.67 -44.37
CA ILE A 513 1.95 39.70 -43.87
C ILE A 513 0.98 39.21 -44.94
N GLN A 514 1.14 39.60 -46.21
CA GLN A 514 0.30 39.09 -47.29
C GLN A 514 0.43 37.58 -47.46
N GLN A 515 1.64 37.03 -47.37
CA GLN A 515 1.88 35.59 -47.42
C GLN A 515 1.21 34.87 -46.25
N CYS A 516 1.33 35.42 -45.03
CA CYS A 516 0.66 34.87 -43.85
C CYS A 516 -0.87 34.90 -44.03
N LEU A 517 -1.44 35.95 -44.61
CA LEU A 517 -2.89 36.02 -44.86
C LEU A 517 -3.39 35.00 -45.89
N ALA A 518 -2.51 34.52 -46.78
CA ALA A 518 -2.83 33.47 -47.75
C ALA A 518 -2.63 32.05 -47.20
N ASP A 519 -1.92 31.90 -46.08
CA ASP A 519 -1.61 30.63 -45.45
C ASP A 519 -2.75 30.20 -44.49
N PRO A 520 -3.34 29.00 -44.68
CA PRO A 520 -4.36 28.46 -43.79
C PRO A 520 -3.96 28.42 -42.30
N ALA A 521 -2.67 28.28 -41.99
CA ALA A 521 -2.17 28.22 -40.62
C ALA A 521 -2.41 29.54 -39.83
N TYR A 522 -2.64 30.66 -40.52
CA TYR A 522 -2.91 31.96 -39.92
C TYR A 522 -4.39 32.33 -39.90
N ASP A 523 -5.30 31.43 -40.29
CA ASP A 523 -6.72 31.76 -40.34
C ASP A 523 -7.31 32.08 -38.95
N GLY A 524 -8.22 33.05 -38.89
CA GLY A 524 -8.76 33.62 -37.65
C GLY A 524 -7.76 34.34 -36.70
N LYS A 525 -6.45 34.30 -36.95
CA LYS A 525 -5.44 34.90 -36.06
C LYS A 525 -5.35 36.41 -36.19
N SER A 526 -5.21 37.08 -35.06
CA SER A 526 -5.02 38.53 -34.95
C SER A 526 -3.56 38.92 -35.10
N MET A 527 -3.31 40.03 -35.80
CA MET A 527 -1.96 40.45 -36.19
C MET A 527 -1.61 41.86 -35.67
N GLY A 528 -0.33 42.14 -35.43
CA GLY A 528 0.14 43.47 -35.05
C GLY A 528 1.57 43.74 -35.47
N VAL A 529 1.87 44.99 -35.81
CA VAL A 529 3.21 45.43 -36.20
C VAL A 529 3.75 46.43 -35.18
N ILE A 530 4.88 46.09 -34.55
CA ILE A 530 5.54 46.92 -33.55
C ILE A 530 6.91 47.37 -34.07
N ILE A 531 7.11 48.69 -34.06
CA ILE A 531 8.34 49.32 -34.50
C ILE A 531 9.23 49.60 -33.28
N LEU A 532 10.42 49.00 -33.26
CA LEU A 532 11.37 49.17 -32.15
C LEU A 532 12.02 50.56 -32.16
N GLN A 533 12.16 51.18 -33.33
CA GLN A 533 12.81 52.49 -33.48
C GLN A 533 12.21 53.32 -34.62
N GLY A 534 11.92 54.61 -34.36
CA GLY A 534 11.47 55.57 -35.37
C GLY A 534 9.95 55.58 -35.61
N ARG A 535 9.29 56.69 -35.31
CA ARG A 535 7.84 56.85 -35.59
C ARG A 535 7.54 56.90 -37.09
N ALA A 536 8.44 57.48 -37.89
CA ALA A 536 8.26 57.57 -39.35
C ALA A 536 8.20 56.19 -40.04
N GLN A 537 8.86 55.16 -39.47
CA GLN A 537 8.73 53.78 -39.95
C GLN A 537 7.31 53.24 -39.70
N ALA A 538 6.69 53.54 -38.56
CA ALA A 538 5.32 53.13 -38.28
C ALA A 538 4.34 53.74 -39.30
N ASP A 539 4.47 55.06 -39.57
CA ASP A 539 3.65 55.76 -40.56
C ASP A 539 3.89 55.25 -41.99
N LEU A 540 5.11 54.78 -42.30
CA LEU A 540 5.44 54.19 -43.60
C LEU A 540 4.76 52.83 -43.79
N ILE A 541 4.92 51.93 -42.81
CA ILE A 541 4.33 50.59 -42.84
C ILE A 541 2.80 50.69 -42.83
N GLU A 542 2.21 51.56 -42.01
CA GLU A 542 0.76 51.75 -41.96
C GLU A 542 0.21 52.22 -43.33
N ARG A 543 0.91 53.15 -44.00
CA ARG A 543 0.53 53.57 -45.36
C ARG A 543 0.63 52.42 -46.38
N LYS A 544 1.69 51.62 -46.33
CA LYS A 544 1.86 50.46 -47.22
C LYS A 544 0.79 49.39 -46.95
N LEU A 545 0.49 49.07 -45.69
CA LEU A 545 -0.57 48.13 -45.32
C LEU A 545 -1.95 48.59 -45.83
N ASN A 546 -2.29 49.86 -45.65
CA ASN A 546 -3.56 50.42 -46.13
C ASN A 546 -3.66 50.50 -47.66
N ALA A 547 -2.53 50.60 -48.36
CA ALA A 547 -2.49 50.59 -49.83
C ALA A 547 -2.61 49.16 -50.40
N THR A 548 -2.13 48.16 -49.66
CA THR A 548 -1.97 46.78 -50.14
C THR A 548 -3.10 45.85 -49.68
N LEU A 549 -3.71 46.09 -48.51
CA LEU A 549 -4.74 45.23 -47.92
C LEU A 549 -6.13 45.89 -47.98
N ASP A 550 -7.17 45.07 -48.16
CA ASP A 550 -8.56 45.53 -48.06
C ASP A 550 -8.87 45.97 -46.60
N PRO A 551 -9.53 47.12 -46.37
CA PRO A 551 -9.95 47.57 -45.04
C PRO A 551 -10.71 46.51 -44.23
N ARG A 552 -11.45 45.60 -44.87
CA ARG A 552 -12.14 44.50 -44.19
C ARG A 552 -11.15 43.52 -43.54
N VAL A 553 -10.09 43.15 -44.26
CA VAL A 553 -9.05 42.24 -43.74
C VAL A 553 -8.33 42.88 -42.55
N ILE A 554 -8.03 44.18 -42.63
CA ILE A 554 -7.40 44.92 -41.52
C ILE A 554 -8.29 44.88 -40.27
N ALA A 555 -9.61 45.09 -40.44
CA ALA A 555 -10.56 45.04 -39.34
C ALA A 555 -10.75 43.62 -38.78
N ASP A 556 -10.97 42.63 -39.64
CA ASP A 556 -11.21 41.23 -39.28
C ASP A 556 -10.01 40.64 -38.52
N ARG A 557 -8.79 40.95 -38.97
CA ARG A 557 -7.53 40.51 -38.35
C ARG A 557 -7.08 41.41 -37.19
N LYS A 558 -7.83 42.48 -36.88
CA LYS A 558 -7.47 43.51 -35.90
C LYS A 558 -6.04 44.04 -36.09
N LEU A 559 -5.59 44.13 -37.36
CA LEU A 559 -4.23 44.49 -37.71
C LEU A 559 -3.96 45.93 -37.32
N ARG A 560 -2.96 46.12 -36.47
CA ARG A 560 -2.54 47.44 -35.98
C ARG A 560 -1.06 47.64 -36.24
N CYS A 561 -0.64 48.87 -36.49
CA CYS A 561 0.76 49.26 -36.66
C CYS A 561 1.10 50.38 -35.68
N GLY A 562 2.28 50.35 -35.05
CA GLY A 562 2.66 51.40 -34.11
C GLY A 562 3.94 51.12 -33.33
N VAL A 563 4.21 51.97 -32.35
CA VAL A 563 5.32 51.79 -31.40
C VAL A 563 4.86 50.96 -30.19
N PRO A 564 5.76 50.41 -29.35
CA PRO A 564 5.37 49.59 -28.20
C PRO A 564 4.28 50.21 -27.30
N ALA A 565 4.33 51.53 -27.07
CA ALA A 565 3.32 52.25 -26.28
C ALA A 565 1.91 52.19 -26.89
N THR A 566 1.78 52.05 -28.22
CA THR A 566 0.49 51.94 -28.91
C THR A 566 -0.21 50.61 -28.65
N PHE A 567 0.55 49.56 -28.30
CA PHE A 567 0.05 48.22 -28.03
C PHE A 567 -0.10 47.92 -26.54
N GLN A 568 -0.01 48.93 -25.68
CA GLN A 568 -0.19 48.70 -24.26
C GLN A 568 -1.63 48.33 -23.92
N GLY A 569 -1.80 47.38 -23.01
CA GLY A 569 -3.09 46.74 -22.72
C GLY A 569 -3.66 45.92 -23.89
N ASP A 570 -2.98 45.89 -25.04
CA ASP A 570 -3.41 45.18 -26.24
C ASP A 570 -2.54 43.93 -26.45
N GLN A 571 -3.07 42.93 -27.16
CA GLN A 571 -2.37 41.66 -27.44
C GLN A 571 -2.80 41.08 -28.79
N ARG A 572 -1.90 40.38 -29.47
CA ARG A 572 -2.17 39.74 -30.77
C ARG A 572 -1.63 38.32 -30.78
N ASP A 573 -2.21 37.50 -31.64
CA ASP A 573 -1.75 36.11 -31.82
C ASP A 573 -0.38 36.12 -32.50
N VAL A 574 -0.20 37.00 -33.50
CA VAL A 574 1.08 37.22 -34.21
C VAL A 574 1.53 38.68 -34.11
N ILE A 575 2.80 38.90 -33.75
CA ILE A 575 3.45 40.22 -33.76
C ILE A 575 4.63 40.23 -34.72
N TYR A 576 4.67 41.22 -35.61
CA TYR A 576 5.78 41.52 -36.49
C TYR A 576 6.60 42.69 -35.91
N LEU A 577 7.90 42.49 -35.69
CA LEU A 577 8.82 43.49 -35.16
C LEU A 577 9.72 44.05 -36.27
N SER A 578 9.78 45.37 -36.43
CA SER A 578 10.76 46.02 -37.31
C SER A 578 11.88 46.66 -36.47
N MET A 579 13.13 46.26 -36.74
CA MET A 579 14.31 46.71 -36.01
C MET A 579 14.80 48.10 -36.43
N VAL A 580 14.66 48.46 -37.70
CA VAL A 580 15.07 49.76 -38.27
C VAL A 580 16.54 50.08 -37.98
N ALA A 581 17.41 49.13 -38.31
CA ALA A 581 18.87 49.28 -38.20
C ALA A 581 19.52 48.85 -39.51
N SER A 582 20.50 49.61 -40.00
CA SER A 582 21.22 49.33 -41.26
C SER A 582 22.70 49.66 -41.12
N THR A 583 23.55 48.87 -41.78
CA THR A 583 25.02 49.04 -41.86
C THR A 583 25.47 50.07 -42.91
N ASP A 584 24.58 50.54 -43.78
CA ASP A 584 24.93 51.26 -45.01
C ASP A 584 25.10 52.79 -44.82
N THR A 585 25.25 53.25 -43.57
CA THR A 585 25.63 54.64 -43.25
C THR A 585 27.02 54.66 -42.61
N PRO A 586 28.10 54.85 -43.41
CA PRO A 586 29.49 54.73 -42.95
C PRO A 586 29.89 55.66 -41.79
N GLU A 587 29.15 56.76 -41.60
CA GLU A 587 29.44 57.80 -40.58
C GLU A 587 28.71 57.57 -39.25
N ARG A 588 27.77 56.61 -39.16
CA ARG A 588 26.98 56.36 -37.94
C ARG A 588 27.40 55.06 -37.26
N ARG A 589 28.34 55.14 -36.32
CA ARG A 589 28.45 54.08 -35.30
C ARG A 589 27.12 53.97 -34.58
N PHE A 590 26.52 52.78 -34.56
CA PHE A 590 25.27 52.52 -33.87
C PHE A 590 25.36 52.99 -32.42
N ARG A 591 24.56 53.97 -32.01
CA ARG A 591 24.39 54.26 -30.58
C ARG A 591 23.83 53.00 -29.92
N ALA A 592 24.56 52.43 -28.97
CA ALA A 592 24.10 51.26 -28.25
C ALA A 592 22.82 51.62 -27.48
N LEU A 593 21.75 50.87 -27.74
CA LEU A 593 20.50 50.99 -26.99
C LEU A 593 20.65 50.18 -25.71
N THR A 594 21.07 50.84 -24.63
CA THR A 594 21.33 50.24 -23.31
C THR A 594 20.45 50.82 -22.20
N GLY A 595 19.79 51.95 -22.46
CA GLY A 595 18.97 52.65 -21.46
C GLY A 595 17.73 51.86 -21.03
N LEU A 596 17.25 52.15 -19.81
CA LEU A 596 16.05 51.57 -19.21
C LEU A 596 14.80 51.75 -20.09
N ASP A 597 14.66 52.90 -20.76
CA ASP A 597 13.53 53.14 -21.68
C ASP A 597 13.50 52.17 -22.85
N PHE A 598 14.68 51.79 -23.37
CA PHE A 598 14.76 50.79 -24.43
C PHE A 598 14.49 49.39 -23.88
N GLN A 599 14.96 49.07 -22.67
CA GLN A 599 14.66 47.79 -22.01
C GLN A 599 13.15 47.59 -21.85
N ARG A 600 12.46 48.62 -21.36
CA ARG A 600 10.99 48.72 -21.25
C ARG A 600 10.29 48.51 -22.59
N ARG A 601 10.71 49.25 -23.62
CA ARG A 601 10.14 49.13 -24.98
C ARG A 601 10.29 47.74 -25.57
N PHE A 602 11.44 47.09 -25.38
CA PHE A 602 11.69 45.73 -25.89
C PHE A 602 10.89 44.69 -25.09
N ASN A 603 10.77 44.85 -23.77
CA ASN A 603 9.92 44.01 -22.92
C ASN A 603 8.45 44.09 -23.34
N VAL A 604 7.95 45.31 -23.53
CA VAL A 604 6.60 45.55 -24.05
C VAL A 604 6.46 44.89 -25.42
N ALA A 605 7.36 45.13 -26.37
CA ALA A 605 7.26 44.57 -27.72
C ALA A 605 7.17 43.04 -27.75
N MET A 606 8.02 42.35 -26.99
CA MET A 606 8.05 40.88 -26.94
C MET A 606 6.84 40.28 -26.21
N SER A 607 6.30 40.96 -25.21
CA SER A 607 5.16 40.46 -24.40
C SER A 607 3.77 40.73 -24.99
N ARG A 608 3.66 41.22 -26.24
CA ARG A 608 2.38 41.43 -26.94
C ARG A 608 1.92 40.25 -27.80
N ALA A 609 2.84 39.39 -28.20
CA ALA A 609 2.53 38.19 -28.98
C ALA A 609 2.04 37.07 -28.06
N LYS A 610 1.02 36.35 -28.48
CA LYS A 610 0.61 35.12 -27.82
C LYS A 610 1.33 33.90 -28.40
N ASP A 611 1.27 33.74 -29.72
CA ASP A 611 1.69 32.52 -30.41
C ASP A 611 3.00 32.72 -31.18
N GLN A 612 3.19 33.86 -31.87
CA GLN A 612 4.38 34.09 -32.69
C GLN A 612 4.89 35.54 -32.65
N VAL A 613 6.21 35.69 -32.57
CA VAL A 613 6.93 36.93 -32.90
C VAL A 613 7.79 36.73 -34.15
N TRP A 614 7.69 37.65 -35.11
CA TRP A 614 8.50 37.66 -36.32
C TRP A 614 9.36 38.93 -36.39
N LEU A 615 10.68 38.79 -36.36
CA LEU A 615 11.62 39.91 -36.36
C LEU A 615 12.20 40.19 -37.75
N PHE A 616 12.08 41.43 -38.23
CA PHE A 616 12.72 41.93 -39.46
C PHE A 616 13.92 42.80 -39.10
N HIS A 617 15.08 42.50 -39.70
CA HIS A 617 16.32 43.22 -39.44
C HIS A 617 17.22 43.27 -40.67
N SER A 618 17.94 44.39 -40.85
CA SER A 618 18.97 44.55 -41.90
C SER A 618 20.42 44.56 -41.37
N VAL A 619 20.64 44.09 -40.12
CA VAL A 619 21.97 44.03 -39.48
C VAL A 619 22.25 42.63 -38.92
N LEU A 620 23.51 42.25 -38.83
CA LEU A 620 23.97 41.01 -38.20
C LEU A 620 24.40 41.26 -36.74
N GLN A 621 24.51 40.18 -35.95
CA GLN A 621 24.99 40.28 -34.56
C GLN A 621 26.40 40.93 -34.45
N SER A 622 27.26 40.69 -35.44
CA SER A 622 28.62 41.26 -35.52
C SER A 622 28.63 42.78 -35.65
N ASP A 623 27.58 43.35 -36.23
CA ASP A 623 27.51 44.77 -36.58
C ASP A 623 27.11 45.63 -35.37
N LEU A 624 26.61 45.00 -34.31
CA LEU A 624 26.09 45.65 -33.12
C LEU A 624 27.03 45.50 -31.92
N SER A 625 27.09 46.53 -31.08
CA SER A 625 27.82 46.50 -29.81
C SER A 625 27.36 45.35 -28.91
N PRO A 626 28.27 44.67 -28.16
CA PRO A 626 27.93 43.59 -27.23
C PRO A 626 26.83 43.94 -26.22
N ASP A 627 26.82 45.18 -25.74
CA ASP A 627 25.88 45.65 -24.72
C ASP A 627 24.52 46.08 -25.31
N CYS A 628 24.37 46.11 -26.65
CA CYS A 628 23.16 46.62 -27.28
C CYS A 628 21.98 45.64 -27.16
N LEU A 629 20.81 46.14 -26.73
CA LEU A 629 19.57 45.36 -26.65
C LEU A 629 19.14 44.74 -28.00
N ARG A 630 19.44 45.41 -29.12
CA ARG A 630 19.19 44.87 -30.48
C ARG A 630 19.99 43.58 -30.72
N ARG A 631 21.26 43.55 -30.32
CA ARG A 631 22.11 42.36 -30.43
C ARG A 631 21.59 41.25 -29.54
N ARG A 632 21.16 41.58 -28.32
CA ARG A 632 20.57 40.62 -27.40
C ARG A 632 19.29 40.01 -27.96
N LEU A 633 18.45 40.81 -28.61
CA LEU A 633 17.24 40.34 -29.31
C LEU A 633 17.62 39.42 -30.48
N LEU A 634 18.53 39.82 -31.38
CA LEU A 634 18.96 38.95 -32.49
C LEU A 634 19.55 37.63 -32.00
N ARG A 635 20.43 37.69 -30.99
CA ARG A 635 21.00 36.49 -30.37
C ARG A 635 19.93 35.56 -29.80
N PHE A 636 18.83 36.09 -29.30
CA PHE A 636 17.71 35.31 -28.80
C PHE A 636 16.93 34.61 -29.92
N PHE A 637 16.71 35.28 -31.05
CA PHE A 637 16.06 34.70 -32.23
C PHE A 637 16.96 33.70 -32.98
N GLU A 638 18.28 33.88 -32.91
CA GLU A 638 19.27 32.99 -33.53
C GLU A 638 19.71 31.84 -32.61
N SER A 639 19.48 31.94 -31.30
CA SER A 639 19.81 30.84 -30.38
C SER A 639 18.85 29.67 -30.63
N PRO A 640 19.34 28.46 -30.98
CA PRO A 640 18.48 27.30 -31.06
C PRO A 640 17.82 27.10 -29.70
N TRP A 641 16.49 26.96 -29.71
CA TRP A 641 15.79 26.48 -28.54
C TRP A 641 16.38 25.11 -28.21
N GLN A 642 17.14 25.04 -27.12
CA GLN A 642 17.51 23.75 -26.56
C GLN A 642 16.23 23.21 -25.94
N GLU A 643 15.44 22.51 -26.76
CA GLU A 643 14.55 21.47 -26.27
C GLU A 643 15.31 20.70 -25.20
N GLY A 644 14.66 20.54 -24.04
CA GLY A 644 15.19 19.71 -22.98
C GLY A 644 15.69 18.42 -23.60
N ARG A 645 16.97 18.10 -23.35
CA ARG A 645 17.68 16.94 -23.90
C ARG A 645 16.73 15.76 -24.08
N CYS A 646 16.61 15.26 -25.31
CA CYS A 646 16.05 13.94 -25.56
C CYS A 646 16.77 12.92 -24.67
N TRP A 647 16.02 12.35 -23.71
CA TRP A 647 16.39 11.17 -22.92
C TRP A 647 15.97 9.89 -23.66
N GLU A 648 16.26 9.81 -24.95
CA GLU A 648 15.76 8.71 -25.78
C GLU A 648 16.75 7.54 -25.75
N GLY A 649 16.35 6.45 -25.07
CA GLY A 649 17.05 5.16 -25.00
C GLY A 649 17.61 4.81 -23.62
N GLU A 650 18.42 5.70 -23.03
CA GLU A 650 19.12 5.40 -21.76
C GLU A 650 18.17 5.25 -20.56
N GLU A 651 17.06 6.01 -20.51
CA GLU A 651 16.15 6.00 -19.36
C GLU A 651 15.28 4.74 -19.31
N LEU A 652 14.83 4.22 -20.47
CA LEU A 652 14.12 2.92 -20.52
C LEU A 652 15.05 1.78 -20.06
N GLU A 653 16.26 1.70 -20.62
CA GLU A 653 17.24 0.68 -20.20
C GLU A 653 17.66 0.82 -18.74
N ARG A 654 17.72 2.06 -18.22
CA ARG A 654 18.01 2.34 -16.81
C ARG A 654 16.87 1.87 -15.91
N LEU A 655 15.63 2.26 -16.21
CA LEU A 655 14.46 1.89 -15.43
C LEU A 655 14.21 0.38 -15.47
N GLU A 656 14.43 -0.29 -16.61
CA GLU A 656 14.34 -1.75 -16.71
C GLU A 656 15.42 -2.46 -15.88
N ARG A 657 16.66 -1.94 -15.86
CA ARG A 657 17.73 -2.45 -14.99
C ARG A 657 17.44 -2.24 -13.51
N GLU A 658 16.85 -1.09 -13.15
CA GLU A 658 16.54 -0.74 -11.76
C GLU A 658 15.30 -1.49 -11.25
N THR A 659 14.30 -1.74 -12.10
CA THR A 659 13.11 -2.56 -11.77
C THR A 659 13.35 -4.07 -11.73
N ALA A 660 14.43 -4.56 -12.34
CA ALA A 660 14.84 -5.98 -12.27
C ALA A 660 15.38 -6.42 -10.89
N ARG A 661 15.53 -5.49 -9.94
CA ARG A 661 15.95 -5.80 -8.55
C ARG A 661 14.80 -6.47 -7.78
N LYS A 662 15.09 -7.58 -7.09
CA LYS A 662 14.09 -8.46 -6.44
C LYS A 662 13.33 -7.86 -5.25
N SER A 663 13.71 -6.69 -4.72
CA SER A 663 13.01 -6.05 -3.60
C SER A 663 12.68 -4.61 -3.95
N ARG A 664 11.37 -4.29 -3.94
CA ARG A 664 10.83 -2.94 -4.09
C ARG A 664 10.31 -2.49 -2.73
N ARG A 665 11.09 -1.72 -1.99
CA ARG A 665 10.61 -1.07 -0.76
C ARG A 665 10.22 0.39 -1.05
N PRO A 666 9.23 0.96 -0.34
CA PRO A 666 8.96 2.39 -0.41
C PRO A 666 10.23 3.19 -0.07
N GLY A 667 10.59 4.16 -0.92
CA GLY A 667 11.80 4.98 -0.78
C GLY A 667 13.04 4.45 -1.53
N GLU A 668 12.97 3.24 -2.12
CA GLU A 668 14.04 2.69 -2.97
C GLU A 668 13.80 2.92 -4.47
N GLN A 669 12.78 3.69 -4.83
CA GLN A 669 12.48 3.98 -6.23
C GLN A 669 13.59 4.82 -6.90
N PRO A 670 13.75 4.70 -8.23
CA PRO A 670 14.63 5.54 -9.03
C PRO A 670 14.36 7.04 -8.84
N GLU A 671 15.41 7.84 -8.63
CA GLU A 671 15.31 9.30 -8.77
C GLU A 671 15.06 9.66 -10.26
N PRO A 672 14.13 10.59 -10.58
CA PRO A 672 13.49 11.55 -9.67
C PRO A 672 12.08 11.14 -9.15
N TYR A 673 11.63 9.91 -9.37
CA TYR A 673 10.27 9.44 -9.05
C TYR A 673 10.00 9.36 -7.53
N GLU A 674 8.77 9.64 -7.10
CA GLU A 674 8.38 9.60 -5.67
C GLU A 674 7.76 8.27 -5.24
N SER A 675 7.32 7.45 -6.20
CA SER A 675 6.74 6.13 -5.95
C SER A 675 7.13 5.09 -7.01
N TRP A 676 7.08 3.81 -6.63
CA TRP A 676 7.22 2.69 -7.59
C TRP A 676 6.04 2.62 -8.58
N PHE A 677 4.89 3.16 -8.18
CA PHE A 677 3.71 3.25 -9.04
C PHE A 677 3.98 4.19 -10.24
N GLU A 678 4.52 5.39 -10.00
CA GLU A 678 4.94 6.30 -11.09
C GLU A 678 5.94 5.63 -12.04
N VAL A 679 6.90 4.87 -11.50
CA VAL A 679 7.92 4.16 -12.28
C VAL A 679 7.27 3.11 -13.18
N ASP A 680 6.32 2.33 -12.65
CA ASP A 680 5.61 1.31 -13.42
C ASP A 680 4.76 1.95 -14.54
N VAL A 681 4.08 3.07 -14.27
CA VAL A 681 3.32 3.82 -15.29
C VAL A 681 4.25 4.40 -16.36
N ALA A 682 5.35 5.03 -15.96
CA ALA A 682 6.35 5.57 -16.88
C ALA A 682 6.97 4.48 -17.76
N LEU A 683 7.26 3.30 -17.20
CA LEU A 683 7.79 2.16 -17.95
C LEU A 683 6.83 1.68 -19.04
N GLU A 684 5.54 1.54 -18.74
CA GLU A 684 4.55 1.14 -19.76
C GLU A 684 4.45 2.18 -20.89
N LEU A 685 4.48 3.47 -20.56
CA LEU A 685 4.47 4.56 -21.56
C LEU A 685 5.75 4.60 -22.41
N LEU A 686 6.92 4.41 -21.78
CA LEU A 686 8.21 4.37 -22.47
C LEU A 686 8.31 3.14 -23.38
N ARG A 687 7.77 1.97 -22.98
CA ARG A 687 7.66 0.77 -23.84
C ARG A 687 6.80 1.01 -25.08
N LEU A 688 5.77 1.84 -24.93
CA LEU A 688 4.93 2.31 -26.02
C LEU A 688 5.54 3.48 -26.81
N LYS A 689 6.78 3.86 -26.49
CA LYS A 689 7.57 4.90 -27.16
C LYS A 689 6.98 6.31 -27.06
N TYR A 690 6.31 6.62 -25.96
CA TYR A 690 5.95 8.00 -25.62
C TYR A 690 7.11 8.69 -24.88
N ARG A 691 7.25 10.00 -25.06
CA ARG A 691 8.21 10.80 -24.29
C ARG A 691 7.60 11.12 -22.92
N VAL A 692 8.28 10.72 -21.85
CA VAL A 692 7.80 10.93 -20.47
C VAL A 692 8.82 11.75 -19.69
N LEU A 693 8.36 12.84 -19.09
CA LEU A 693 9.10 13.68 -18.17
C LEU A 693 8.58 13.45 -16.75
N PRO A 694 9.36 12.80 -15.86
CA PRO A 694 8.94 12.62 -14.48
C PRO A 694 9.09 13.92 -13.69
N GLN A 695 8.15 14.12 -12.77
CA GLN A 695 8.25 15.05 -11.66
C GLN A 695 8.48 16.50 -12.13
N HIS A 696 7.70 16.90 -13.13
CA HIS A 696 7.82 18.17 -13.84
C HIS A 696 7.25 19.33 -13.01
N GLU A 697 8.07 20.32 -12.68
CA GLU A 697 7.65 21.48 -11.89
C GLU A 697 7.07 22.59 -12.80
N VAL A 698 5.81 22.94 -12.58
CA VAL A 698 5.10 24.03 -13.25
C VAL A 698 4.41 24.90 -12.18
N ALA A 699 4.76 26.18 -12.11
CA ALA A 699 4.14 27.14 -11.18
C ALA A 699 4.24 26.78 -9.67
N GLY A 700 5.27 26.02 -9.27
CA GLY A 700 5.40 25.52 -7.90
C GLY A 700 4.43 24.37 -7.57
N TYR A 701 3.77 23.82 -8.59
CA TYR A 701 3.13 22.51 -8.58
C TYR A 701 4.04 21.50 -9.27
N ARG A 702 4.13 20.29 -8.72
CA ARG A 702 4.95 19.22 -9.27
C ARG A 702 4.00 18.17 -9.83
N ILE A 703 4.10 17.93 -11.13
CA ILE A 703 3.27 16.96 -11.84
C ILE A 703 4.05 15.65 -11.88
N ASP A 704 3.42 14.54 -11.48
CA ASP A 704 4.09 13.24 -11.35
C ASP A 704 4.73 12.79 -12.65
N LEU A 705 3.98 12.80 -13.76
CA LEU A 705 4.47 12.47 -15.08
C LEU A 705 3.89 13.44 -16.12
N VAL A 706 4.71 13.89 -17.06
CA VAL A 706 4.24 14.66 -18.22
C VAL A 706 4.58 13.87 -19.48
N VAL A 707 3.56 13.54 -20.27
CA VAL A 707 3.74 12.93 -21.58
C VAL A 707 3.84 14.03 -22.63
N GLU A 708 4.92 14.04 -23.38
CA GLU A 708 5.16 14.98 -24.48
C GLU A 708 5.00 14.27 -25.83
N GLY A 709 4.36 14.95 -26.79
CA GLY A 709 4.31 14.55 -28.20
C GLY A 709 4.23 15.81 -29.06
N GLY A 710 5.19 15.96 -29.96
CA GLY A 710 5.45 17.19 -30.69
C GLY A 710 5.58 18.36 -29.72
N GLU A 711 4.58 19.24 -29.71
CA GLU A 711 4.56 20.47 -28.94
C GLU A 711 3.38 20.52 -27.94
N SER A 712 2.67 19.38 -27.79
CA SER A 712 1.56 19.16 -26.85
C SER A 712 2.01 18.39 -25.61
N ARG A 713 1.36 18.67 -24.49
CA ARG A 713 1.66 18.05 -23.19
C ARG A 713 0.41 17.52 -22.52
N LEU A 714 0.51 16.30 -21.99
CA LEU A 714 -0.48 15.69 -21.12
C LEU A 714 0.12 15.52 -19.72
N ALA A 715 -0.57 16.03 -18.70
CA ALA A 715 -0.20 15.75 -17.32
C ALA A 715 -0.85 14.43 -16.87
N VAL A 716 -0.06 13.54 -16.32
CA VAL A 716 -0.51 12.27 -15.73
C VAL A 716 -0.17 12.31 -14.24
N GLU A 717 -1.21 12.18 -13.42
CA GLU A 717 -1.13 12.17 -11.95
C GLU A 717 -1.31 10.73 -11.48
N CYS A 718 -0.33 10.26 -10.72
CA CYS A 718 -0.26 8.93 -10.18
C CYS A 718 -0.73 8.96 -8.72
N ASP A 719 -2.06 8.87 -8.54
CA ASP A 719 -2.67 8.83 -7.21
C ASP A 719 -2.36 7.49 -6.52
N GLY A 720 -1.30 7.49 -5.69
CA GLY A 720 -0.97 6.39 -4.80
C GLY A 720 -2.04 6.15 -3.74
N ASP A 721 -2.01 4.98 -3.09
CA ASP A 721 -3.01 4.58 -2.09
C ASP A 721 -2.95 5.39 -0.78
N THR A 722 -1.97 6.29 -0.63
CA THR A 722 -1.78 7.09 0.59
C THR A 722 -2.68 8.32 0.60
N TRP A 723 -3.80 8.26 1.32
CA TRP A 723 -4.68 9.44 1.49
C TRP A 723 -4.03 10.51 2.39
N HIS A 724 -3.80 11.68 1.82
CA HIS A 724 -3.14 12.80 2.50
C HIS A 724 -4.10 13.79 3.20
N GLY A 725 -5.41 13.51 3.24
CA GLY A 725 -6.41 14.36 3.88
C GLY A 725 -7.15 15.29 2.91
N SER A 726 -8.34 15.77 3.31
CA SER A 726 -9.20 16.61 2.48
C SER A 726 -8.60 17.98 2.15
N GLU A 727 -7.86 18.58 3.09
CA GLU A 727 -7.25 19.90 2.88
C GLU A 727 -6.17 19.89 1.80
N ARG A 728 -5.33 18.84 1.77
CA ARG A 728 -4.33 18.66 0.71
C ARG A 728 -4.98 18.39 -0.62
N TYR A 729 -5.99 17.51 -0.65
CA TYR A 729 -6.77 17.27 -1.86
C TYR A 729 -7.41 18.55 -2.41
N ASP A 730 -8.02 19.39 -1.57
CA ASP A 730 -8.60 20.67 -2.00
C ASP A 730 -7.55 21.62 -2.60
N HIS A 731 -6.34 21.64 -2.01
CA HIS A 731 -5.24 22.44 -2.49
C HIS A 731 -4.66 21.92 -3.82
N ASP A 732 -4.50 20.59 -3.96
CA ASP A 732 -4.04 19.96 -5.20
C ASP A 732 -5.06 20.16 -6.32
N MET A 733 -6.36 19.98 -6.02
CA MET A 733 -7.44 20.29 -6.97
C MET A 733 -7.52 21.78 -7.31
N ALA A 734 -7.18 22.68 -6.38
CA ALA A 734 -7.12 24.11 -6.67
C ALA A 734 -5.98 24.44 -7.64
N ARG A 735 -4.81 23.82 -7.47
CA ARG A 735 -3.66 23.94 -8.38
C ARG A 735 -3.93 23.32 -9.74
N GLN A 736 -4.51 22.13 -9.77
CA GLN A 736 -4.95 21.49 -11.02
C GLN A 736 -5.88 22.43 -11.80
N ARG A 737 -6.88 23.04 -11.16
CA ARG A 737 -7.78 24.02 -11.82
C ARG A 737 -7.05 25.26 -12.32
N GLN A 738 -5.98 25.70 -11.66
CA GLN A 738 -5.16 26.81 -12.15
C GLN A 738 -4.44 26.43 -13.45
N LEU A 739 -3.91 25.21 -13.51
CA LEU A 739 -3.24 24.69 -14.70
C LEU A 739 -4.22 24.35 -15.82
N GLU A 740 -5.40 23.82 -15.51
CA GLU A 740 -6.48 23.56 -16.47
C GLU A 740 -6.98 24.85 -17.15
N ARG A 741 -7.05 25.96 -16.39
CA ARG A 741 -7.33 27.30 -16.98
C ARG A 741 -6.25 27.77 -17.94
N ALA A 742 -5.07 27.17 -17.88
CA ALA A 742 -3.95 27.43 -18.76
C ALA A 742 -3.79 26.33 -19.84
N ASP A 743 -4.89 25.64 -20.14
CA ASP A 743 -5.05 24.59 -21.15
C ASP A 743 -4.34 23.25 -20.84
N TRP A 744 -3.84 23.03 -19.62
CA TRP A 744 -3.39 21.70 -19.20
C TRP A 744 -4.55 20.72 -19.09
N THR A 745 -4.39 19.52 -19.63
CA THR A 745 -5.28 18.39 -19.33
C THR A 745 -4.56 17.39 -18.45
N PHE A 746 -5.30 16.93 -17.44
CA PHE A 746 -4.86 15.97 -16.46
C PHE A 746 -5.58 14.65 -16.67
N VAL A 747 -4.82 13.57 -16.61
CA VAL A 747 -5.34 12.21 -16.44
C VAL A 747 -4.88 11.72 -15.07
N ARG A 748 -5.82 11.36 -14.22
CA ARG A 748 -5.54 10.75 -12.91
C ARG A 748 -5.71 9.25 -13.01
N ILE A 749 -4.69 8.51 -12.57
CA ILE A 749 -4.74 7.06 -12.47
C ILE A 749 -4.47 6.69 -11.02
N ARG A 750 -5.35 5.86 -10.47
CA ARG A 750 -5.19 5.33 -9.12
C ARG A 750 -4.30 4.09 -9.16
N GLU A 751 -3.44 3.95 -8.16
CA GLU A 751 -2.57 2.79 -7.99
C GLU A 751 -3.37 1.47 -8.00
N SER A 752 -4.47 1.42 -7.25
CA SER A 752 -5.39 0.29 -7.24
C SER A 752 -6.02 -0.04 -8.60
N GLU A 753 -6.35 0.96 -9.43
CA GLU A 753 -6.91 0.74 -10.77
C GLU A 753 -5.84 0.22 -11.74
N PHE A 754 -4.64 0.78 -11.68
CA PHE A 754 -3.52 0.38 -12.51
C PHE A 754 -3.10 -1.07 -12.24
N TYR A 755 -2.98 -1.48 -10.96
CA TYR A 755 -2.59 -2.87 -10.65
C TYR A 755 -3.72 -3.89 -10.87
N LEU A 756 -4.99 -3.46 -10.86
CA LEU A 756 -6.13 -4.30 -11.23
C LEU A 756 -6.12 -4.62 -12.74
N ASP A 757 -5.92 -3.61 -13.59
CA ASP A 757 -5.86 -3.75 -15.05
C ASP A 757 -4.91 -2.71 -15.67
N ARG A 758 -3.63 -3.09 -15.78
CA ARG A 758 -2.57 -2.22 -16.33
C ARG A 758 -2.86 -1.81 -17.77
N SER A 759 -3.29 -2.76 -18.59
CA SER A 759 -3.52 -2.52 -20.02
C SER A 759 -4.62 -1.50 -20.22
N ARG A 760 -5.71 -1.60 -19.45
CA ARG A 760 -6.79 -0.62 -19.48
C ARG A 760 -6.34 0.76 -18.98
N ALA A 761 -5.68 0.85 -17.82
CA ALA A 761 -5.23 2.13 -17.27
C ALA A 761 -4.29 2.88 -18.24
N VAL A 762 -3.39 2.16 -18.90
CA VAL A 762 -2.50 2.75 -19.91
C VAL A 762 -3.26 3.16 -21.18
N GLN A 763 -4.27 2.39 -21.62
CA GLN A 763 -5.13 2.77 -22.75
C GLN A 763 -5.86 4.09 -22.51
N GLU A 764 -6.21 4.43 -21.28
CA GLU A 764 -6.82 5.71 -20.94
C GLU A 764 -5.87 6.88 -21.15
N ILE A 765 -4.60 6.73 -20.77
CA ILE A 765 -3.55 7.72 -21.08
C ILE A 765 -3.40 7.85 -22.59
N ILE A 766 -3.33 6.72 -23.31
CA ILE A 766 -3.19 6.72 -24.77
C ILE A 766 -4.38 7.41 -25.44
N GLN A 767 -5.60 7.19 -24.98
CA GLN A 767 -6.78 7.85 -25.52
C GLN A 767 -6.69 9.37 -25.32
N ALA A 768 -6.31 9.83 -24.12
CA ALA A 768 -6.11 11.25 -23.85
C ALA A 768 -4.94 11.84 -24.68
N CYS A 769 -3.87 11.07 -24.89
CA CYS A 769 -2.79 11.44 -25.81
C CYS A 769 -3.32 11.61 -27.24
N ASN A 770 -4.11 10.65 -27.74
CA ASN A 770 -4.68 10.71 -29.09
C ASN A 770 -5.65 11.87 -29.30
N GLU A 771 -6.51 12.17 -28.31
CA GLU A 771 -7.41 13.34 -28.33
C GLU A 771 -6.63 14.66 -28.42
N ARG A 772 -5.40 14.66 -27.89
CA ARG A 772 -4.45 15.78 -27.97
C ARG A 772 -3.40 15.60 -29.07
N GLY A 773 -3.56 14.60 -29.95
CA GLY A 773 -2.62 14.20 -31.00
C GLY A 773 -1.14 14.08 -30.58
N ILE A 774 -0.91 13.70 -29.33
CA ILE A 774 0.38 13.23 -28.84
C ILE A 774 0.59 11.82 -29.41
N LEU A 775 1.58 11.65 -30.27
CA LEU A 775 1.87 10.39 -30.93
C LEU A 775 3.16 9.76 -30.37
N PRO A 776 3.31 8.43 -30.48
CA PRO A 776 4.59 7.78 -30.22
C PRO A 776 5.69 8.32 -31.15
N VAL A 777 6.93 8.40 -30.65
CA VAL A 777 8.08 9.03 -31.35
C VAL A 777 8.29 8.49 -32.77
N ASP A 778 8.02 7.21 -33.00
CA ASP A 778 8.15 6.59 -34.33
C ASP A 778 7.15 7.13 -35.36
N MET A 779 5.98 7.62 -34.93
CA MET A 779 4.92 8.14 -35.81
C MET A 779 5.07 9.64 -36.11
N GLU A 780 5.84 10.39 -35.32
CA GLU A 780 6.08 11.83 -35.54
C GLU A 780 7.05 12.11 -36.70
N LEU A 781 7.88 11.13 -37.07
CA LEU A 781 8.92 11.27 -38.10
C LEU A 781 8.40 11.15 -39.55
N SER A 782 7.12 11.43 -39.84
CA SER A 782 6.60 11.31 -41.21
C SER A 782 5.58 12.39 -41.58
N PRO A 783 6.05 13.44 -42.28
CA PRO A 783 5.29 13.97 -43.41
C PRO A 783 6.12 13.82 -44.68
N SER A 784 6.42 12.59 -45.10
CA SER A 784 6.83 12.24 -46.47
C SER A 784 6.89 10.73 -46.66
N GLN A 785 6.13 10.24 -47.64
CA GLN A 785 6.23 8.97 -48.36
C GLN A 785 5.26 7.83 -47.98
N VAL A 786 4.76 7.25 -49.07
CA VAL A 786 3.61 6.36 -49.28
C VAL A 786 4.15 4.97 -49.64
N GLU A 787 3.52 3.92 -49.08
CA GLU A 787 3.56 2.48 -49.46
C GLU A 787 4.96 1.79 -49.41
N GLU A 788 5.15 0.54 -48.94
CA GLU A 788 4.48 -0.73 -49.24
C GLU A 788 4.60 -1.75 -48.07
N ARG A 789 3.78 -2.83 -48.12
CA ARG A 789 3.67 -3.92 -47.13
C ARG A 789 4.43 -5.21 -47.53
N LYS A 790 5.07 -5.83 -46.52
CA LYS A 790 5.23 -7.30 -46.20
C LYS A 790 6.22 -8.18 -47.01
N PRO A 791 6.64 -9.41 -46.56
CA PRO A 791 6.75 -10.03 -45.20
C PRO A 791 7.97 -11.02 -44.95
N ALA A 792 8.11 -11.51 -43.70
CA ALA A 792 8.63 -12.84 -43.19
C ALA A 792 10.15 -13.21 -43.27
N GLU A 793 10.88 -13.43 -42.17
CA GLU A 793 11.14 -14.66 -41.33
C GLU A 793 12.65 -15.11 -41.45
N PRO A 794 13.22 -16.08 -40.69
CA PRO A 794 13.60 -16.09 -39.26
C PRO A 794 15.10 -16.54 -39.04
N GLU A 795 15.45 -16.90 -37.79
CA GLU A 795 16.63 -17.68 -37.32
C GLU A 795 17.92 -16.95 -36.86
N ARG A 796 18.28 -17.14 -35.57
CA ARG A 796 19.36 -18.05 -35.12
C ARG A 796 19.59 -18.01 -33.59
N THR A 797 19.55 -19.18 -32.96
CA THR A 797 20.30 -19.59 -31.75
C THR A 797 21.39 -20.58 -32.20
N PRO A 798 22.32 -21.11 -31.35
CA PRO A 798 22.71 -20.83 -29.95
C PRO A 798 24.25 -20.57 -29.88
N GLU A 799 24.93 -20.30 -28.75
CA GLU A 799 25.51 -21.27 -27.81
C GLU A 799 26.45 -20.53 -26.82
N ASP A 800 26.46 -21.03 -25.59
CA ASP A 800 27.60 -21.28 -24.68
C ASP A 800 27.49 -20.69 -23.25
N GLN A 801 27.26 -21.61 -22.30
CA GLN A 801 27.67 -21.55 -20.90
C GLN A 801 29.11 -22.12 -20.81
N PRO A 802 29.89 -21.93 -19.71
CA PRO A 802 29.67 -22.76 -18.51
C PRO A 802 29.93 -22.11 -17.14
N GLU A 803 29.24 -22.70 -16.16
CA GLU A 803 29.69 -23.09 -14.80
C GLU A 803 29.89 -22.00 -13.71
N ASP A 804 29.04 -21.91 -12.69
CA ASP A 804 28.79 -22.81 -11.53
C ASP A 804 29.70 -22.46 -10.34
N GLU A 805 29.12 -21.87 -9.29
CA GLU A 805 29.57 -22.07 -7.90
C GLU A 805 28.48 -21.62 -6.92
N SER A 806 27.90 -22.63 -6.27
CA SER A 806 26.98 -22.56 -5.14
C SER A 806 27.68 -22.12 -3.85
N LEU A 807 27.06 -21.20 -3.10
CA LEU A 807 27.29 -21.07 -1.64
C LEU A 807 25.94 -20.90 -0.92
N GLU A 808 25.77 -21.73 0.11
CA GLU A 808 24.64 -21.83 1.03
C GLU A 808 24.48 -20.57 1.92
N PRO A 809 23.30 -20.37 2.55
CA PRO A 809 23.00 -19.14 3.29
C PRO A 809 23.65 -19.10 4.68
N GLU A 810 24.36 -18.02 5.00
CA GLU A 810 24.81 -17.72 6.36
C GLU A 810 23.66 -17.15 7.22
N GLU A 811 23.49 -17.76 8.39
CA GLU A 811 22.60 -17.31 9.47
C GLU A 811 23.07 -15.99 10.08
N VAL A 812 22.15 -15.03 10.22
CA VAL A 812 22.39 -13.77 10.95
C VAL A 812 22.40 -14.04 12.46
N THR A 813 23.57 -13.94 13.07
CA THR A 813 23.80 -14.04 14.52
C THR A 813 23.45 -12.72 15.23
N LYS A 814 22.91 -12.84 16.45
CA LYS A 814 22.55 -11.73 17.36
C LYS A 814 23.77 -10.91 17.78
N GLU A 815 23.63 -9.58 17.72
CA GLU A 815 24.66 -8.59 18.01
C GLU A 815 25.04 -8.51 19.51
N THR A 816 26.34 -8.42 19.80
CA THR A 816 26.93 -8.10 21.11
C THR A 816 27.49 -6.68 21.13
N ALA A 817 26.99 -5.83 22.04
CA ALA A 817 27.54 -4.50 22.32
C ALA A 817 28.86 -4.59 23.12
N THR A 818 29.86 -3.78 22.78
CA THR A 818 31.15 -3.69 23.49
C THR A 818 31.35 -2.31 24.11
N GLU A 819 31.76 -2.26 25.39
CA GLU A 819 32.12 -1.01 26.08
C GLU A 819 33.53 -0.57 25.65
N ALA A 820 33.66 0.67 25.18
CA ALA A 820 34.92 1.23 24.69
C ALA A 820 35.28 2.56 25.39
N GLY A 821 36.57 2.91 25.36
CA GLY A 821 37.11 4.13 25.96
C GLY A 821 36.52 5.44 25.39
N PRO A 822 36.76 6.59 26.07
CA PRO A 822 36.13 7.87 25.72
C PRO A 822 36.58 8.39 24.34
N PHE A 823 35.64 9.00 23.60
CA PHE A 823 35.91 9.69 22.33
C PHE A 823 36.89 10.86 22.57
N THR A 824 38.13 10.73 22.08
CA THR A 824 39.19 11.70 22.35
C THR A 824 39.16 12.92 21.42
N GLY A 825 38.54 12.80 20.24
CA GLY A 825 38.73 13.76 19.13
C GLY A 825 40.18 13.81 18.64
N TYR A 826 40.45 14.55 17.56
CA TYR A 826 41.80 14.67 17.00
C TYR A 826 42.63 15.80 17.63
N SER A 827 43.92 15.51 17.80
CA SER A 827 44.99 16.51 17.99
C SER A 827 45.28 17.16 16.64
N LYS A 828 45.67 18.45 16.62
CA LYS A 828 46.05 19.23 15.43
C LYS A 828 47.30 18.71 14.67
N GLU A 829 47.76 17.50 14.98
CA GLU A 829 49.03 16.92 14.56
C GLU A 829 48.90 15.96 13.37
N LEU A 830 47.68 15.64 12.92
CA LEU A 830 47.47 14.94 11.66
C LEU A 830 47.51 15.96 10.52
N ASP A 831 48.35 15.71 9.52
CA ASP A 831 48.54 16.57 8.35
C ASP A 831 47.72 16.01 7.18
N PHE A 832 46.38 16.00 7.31
CA PHE A 832 45.53 15.46 6.25
C PHE A 832 45.63 16.30 4.98
N PRO A 833 45.60 15.67 3.79
CA PRO A 833 45.80 16.37 2.54
C PRO A 833 44.59 17.25 2.18
N ASP A 834 44.83 18.43 1.61
CA ASP A 834 43.78 19.36 1.21
C ASP A 834 42.89 18.72 0.12
N PRO A 835 41.58 18.52 0.36
CA PRO A 835 40.70 17.84 -0.59
C PRO A 835 40.61 18.53 -1.95
N ARG A 836 40.92 19.83 -2.04
CA ARG A 836 40.87 20.59 -3.30
C ARG A 836 41.98 20.17 -4.26
N GLU A 837 43.13 19.79 -3.74
CA GLU A 837 44.36 19.55 -4.51
C GLU A 837 44.76 18.06 -4.50
N ALA A 838 44.38 17.32 -3.46
CA ALA A 838 44.79 15.93 -3.28
C ALA A 838 44.11 14.94 -4.25
N PRO A 839 44.80 13.86 -4.65
CA PRO A 839 44.18 12.71 -5.31
C PRO A 839 43.13 12.05 -4.42
N ILE A 840 42.06 11.52 -5.02
CA ILE A 840 40.93 10.90 -4.28
C ILE A 840 41.40 9.74 -3.40
N ALA A 841 42.40 8.97 -3.83
CA ALA A 841 42.95 7.86 -3.06
C ALA A 841 43.49 8.30 -1.69
N ASN A 842 44.20 9.43 -1.62
CA ASN A 842 44.75 9.95 -0.36
C ASN A 842 43.65 10.44 0.59
N ILE A 843 42.57 11.01 0.02
CA ILE A 843 41.38 11.41 0.77
C ILE A 843 40.66 10.16 1.31
N CYS A 844 40.55 9.09 0.52
CA CYS A 844 39.98 7.81 0.96
C CYS A 844 40.76 7.21 2.14
N THR A 845 42.10 7.23 2.10
CA THR A 845 42.94 6.72 3.21
C THR A 845 42.70 7.49 4.49
N ALA A 846 42.67 8.83 4.43
CA ALA A 846 42.42 9.67 5.60
C ALA A 846 40.99 9.50 6.16
N LEU A 847 39.99 9.37 5.29
CA LEU A 847 38.61 9.08 5.72
C LEU A 847 38.47 7.70 6.35
N LYS A 848 39.18 6.70 5.83
CA LYS A 848 39.19 5.34 6.39
C LYS A 848 39.80 5.32 7.78
N GLU A 849 40.90 6.04 8.01
CA GLU A 849 41.52 6.17 9.32
C GLU A 849 40.56 6.80 10.36
N ILE A 850 39.75 7.79 9.93
CA ILE A 850 38.70 8.40 10.77
C ILE A 850 37.61 7.39 11.14
N ILE A 851 37.11 6.64 10.16
CA ILE A 851 36.00 5.71 10.35
C ILE A 851 36.45 4.46 11.12
N GLU A 852 37.66 3.98 10.90
CA GLU A 852 38.23 2.81 11.58
C GLU A 852 38.42 3.07 13.08
N LYS A 853 38.92 4.26 13.43
CA LYS A 853 39.20 4.60 14.82
C LYS A 853 37.94 4.94 15.62
N ASP A 854 37.10 5.80 15.05
CA ASP A 854 36.01 6.45 15.78
C ASP A 854 34.60 6.07 15.29
N GLY A 855 34.49 5.21 14.27
CA GLY A 855 33.23 4.63 13.81
C GLY A 855 32.49 3.82 14.89
N PRO A 856 31.14 3.75 14.85
CA PRO A 856 30.22 4.41 13.90
C PRO A 856 30.14 5.94 14.11
N LEU A 857 30.06 6.71 13.01
CA LEU A 857 30.01 8.18 13.02
C LEU A 857 28.97 8.75 12.06
N THR A 858 28.38 9.90 12.37
CA THR A 858 27.58 10.64 11.40
C THR A 858 28.46 11.24 10.29
N ARG A 859 27.90 11.41 9.09
CA ARG A 859 28.59 12.06 7.97
C ARG A 859 29.04 13.49 8.33
N SER A 860 28.25 14.22 9.12
CA SER A 860 28.64 15.54 9.64
C SER A 860 29.88 15.49 10.54
N SER A 861 29.99 14.47 11.41
CA SER A 861 31.16 14.29 12.28
C SER A 861 32.41 13.96 11.48
N ILE A 862 32.29 13.13 10.45
CA ILE A 862 33.41 12.77 9.55
C ILE A 862 33.99 14.02 8.87
N TYR A 863 33.14 14.93 8.38
CA TYR A 863 33.61 16.18 7.79
C TYR A 863 34.29 17.09 8.79
N HIS A 864 33.73 17.19 10.00
CA HIS A 864 34.31 18.01 11.05
C HIS A 864 35.70 17.50 11.43
N LEU A 865 35.84 16.19 11.64
CA LEU A 865 37.11 15.55 12.01
C LEU A 865 38.16 15.65 10.90
N TYR A 866 37.76 15.50 9.63
CA TYR A 866 38.68 15.69 8.51
C TYR A 866 39.21 17.13 8.44
N ILE A 867 38.35 18.12 8.69
CA ILE A 867 38.74 19.55 8.63
C ILE A 867 39.62 19.94 9.82
N GLU A 868 39.32 19.44 11.02
CA GLU A 868 40.18 19.68 12.20
C GLU A 868 41.59 19.11 12.03
N GLY A 869 41.73 17.99 11.31
CA GLY A 869 43.02 17.40 10.96
C GLY A 869 43.66 17.96 9.69
N CYS A 870 43.22 19.12 9.19
CA CYS A 870 43.78 19.72 7.98
C CYS A 870 44.25 21.17 8.28
N PRO A 871 45.57 21.43 8.37
CA PRO A 871 46.10 22.72 8.86
C PRO A 871 45.76 23.94 7.97
N HIS A 872 45.42 23.71 6.70
CA HIS A 872 45.15 24.76 5.70
C HIS A 872 43.66 25.05 5.46
N LEU A 873 42.74 24.38 6.16
CA LEU A 873 41.29 24.50 5.97
C LEU A 873 40.58 25.00 7.22
N GLN A 874 39.89 26.15 7.11
CA GLN A 874 39.11 26.71 8.22
C GLN A 874 37.60 26.38 8.16
N ARG A 875 37.06 25.96 7.01
CA ARG A 875 35.60 25.73 6.81
C ARG A 875 35.28 24.67 5.73
N SER A 876 34.13 24.00 5.87
CA SER A 876 33.58 23.05 4.87
C SER A 876 32.83 23.76 3.73
N GLY A 877 33.56 24.34 2.76
CA GLY A 877 32.96 24.88 1.53
C GLY A 877 32.37 23.80 0.61
N ARG A 878 31.49 24.19 -0.33
CA ARG A 878 30.80 23.26 -1.27
C ARG A 878 31.78 22.34 -2.02
N ALA A 879 32.84 22.90 -2.58
CA ALA A 879 33.87 22.13 -3.31
C ALA A 879 34.59 21.08 -2.44
N VAL A 880 34.82 21.37 -1.15
CA VAL A 880 35.46 20.44 -0.22
C VAL A 880 34.50 19.29 0.10
N ARG A 881 33.23 19.60 0.37
CA ARG A 881 32.19 18.59 0.63
C ARG A 881 31.97 17.67 -0.56
N ASP A 882 31.97 18.20 -1.78
CA ASP A 882 31.80 17.41 -3.01
C ASP A 882 32.93 16.40 -3.19
N ARG A 883 34.17 16.77 -2.85
CA ARG A 883 35.33 15.86 -2.93
C ARG A 883 35.37 14.83 -1.81
N LEU A 884 35.01 15.19 -0.57
CA LEU A 884 34.82 14.22 0.51
C LEU A 884 33.67 13.24 0.19
N ASN A 885 32.60 13.72 -0.45
CA ASN A 885 31.50 12.89 -0.93
C ASN A 885 31.95 11.88 -1.99
N LEU A 886 32.78 12.32 -2.93
CA LEU A 886 33.33 11.46 -3.96
C LEU A 886 34.20 10.34 -3.36
N ALA A 887 35.01 10.67 -2.35
CA ALA A 887 35.84 9.71 -1.64
C ALA A 887 35.02 8.71 -0.80
N LEU A 888 34.00 9.16 -0.05
CA LEU A 888 33.08 8.27 0.65
C LEU A 888 32.34 7.31 -0.31
N ARG A 889 31.91 7.80 -1.48
CA ARG A 889 31.29 6.96 -2.52
C ARG A 889 32.25 5.93 -3.11
N ALA A 890 33.55 6.24 -3.16
CA ALA A 890 34.56 5.29 -3.61
C ALA A 890 34.77 4.18 -2.57
N LEU A 891 34.86 4.52 -1.28
CA LEU A 891 34.96 3.55 -0.17
C LEU A 891 33.70 2.66 -0.07
N LEU A 892 32.50 3.22 -0.30
CA LEU A 892 31.24 2.45 -0.35
C LEU A 892 31.21 1.46 -1.51
N ARG A 893 31.64 1.87 -2.72
CA ARG A 893 31.71 0.99 -3.89
C ARG A 893 32.75 -0.13 -3.74
N ALA A 894 33.82 0.13 -3.00
CA ALA A 894 34.84 -0.87 -2.66
C ALA A 894 34.38 -1.85 -1.56
N GLY A 895 33.21 -1.64 -0.94
CA GLY A 895 32.70 -2.48 0.15
C GLY A 895 33.44 -2.30 1.48
N GLU A 896 34.27 -1.27 1.62
CA GLU A 896 35.11 -1.07 2.82
C GLU A 896 34.35 -0.39 3.97
N ILE A 897 33.29 0.36 3.65
CA ILE A 897 32.41 1.03 4.62
C ILE A 897 30.94 0.72 4.32
N VAL A 898 30.11 0.80 5.35
CA VAL A 898 28.65 0.63 5.28
C VAL A 898 27.99 1.93 5.75
N GLN A 899 26.91 2.33 5.09
CA GLN A 899 26.15 3.53 5.40
C GLN A 899 24.71 3.16 5.78
N GLU A 900 24.22 3.65 6.92
CA GLU A 900 22.90 3.35 7.47
C GLU A 900 22.16 4.66 7.82
N ASP A 901 20.96 4.87 7.25
CA ASP A 901 20.09 6.00 7.62
C ASP A 901 19.22 5.62 8.82
N GLU A 902 19.78 5.77 10.02
CA GLU A 902 19.10 5.44 11.26
C GLU A 902 17.91 6.37 11.58
N LEU A 903 17.80 7.55 10.93
CA LEU A 903 16.75 8.55 11.16
C LEU A 903 15.61 8.50 10.14
N GLY A 904 15.76 7.73 9.05
CA GLY A 904 14.74 7.56 8.00
C GLY A 904 14.30 8.84 7.30
N GLY A 905 15.11 9.91 7.41
CA GLY A 905 14.73 11.27 7.00
C GLY A 905 15.37 11.75 5.71
N GLY A 906 16.17 10.92 5.04
CA GLY A 906 16.79 11.24 3.74
C GLY A 906 17.81 12.39 3.78
N LYS A 907 18.15 12.91 4.96
CA LYS A 907 19.13 14.00 5.11
C LYS A 907 20.56 13.45 5.09
N PRO A 908 21.40 13.80 4.09
CA PRO A 908 22.73 13.21 3.94
C PRO A 908 23.65 13.41 5.16
N GLU A 909 23.46 14.50 5.91
CA GLU A 909 24.31 14.88 7.04
C GLU A 909 24.12 13.99 8.28
N GLY A 910 22.92 13.39 8.44
CA GLY A 910 22.57 12.54 9.58
C GLY A 910 22.84 11.05 9.38
N VAL A 911 23.34 10.65 8.21
CA VAL A 911 23.56 9.23 7.89
C VAL A 911 24.81 8.73 8.62
N VAL A 912 24.69 7.55 9.25
CA VAL A 912 25.76 6.93 10.02
C VAL A 912 26.62 6.07 9.10
N VAL A 913 27.93 6.17 9.25
CA VAL A 913 28.93 5.45 8.47
C VAL A 913 29.84 4.67 9.42
N ARG A 914 30.11 3.41 9.08
CA ARG A 914 30.99 2.50 9.82
C ARG A 914 31.82 1.64 8.89
N LEU A 915 32.85 0.99 9.41
CA LEU A 915 33.64 0.03 8.65
C LEU A 915 32.82 -1.26 8.43
N ALA A 916 32.96 -1.89 7.27
CA ALA A 916 32.32 -3.19 7.02
C ALA A 916 32.82 -4.25 8.03
N GLY A 917 31.91 -5.04 8.60
CA GLY A 917 32.24 -6.06 9.62
C GLY A 917 32.42 -5.56 11.07
N THR A 918 32.25 -4.26 11.34
CA THR A 918 32.26 -3.70 12.72
C THR A 918 30.85 -3.59 13.32
N PRO A 919 30.71 -3.64 14.67
CA PRO A 919 29.40 -3.58 15.32
C PRO A 919 28.62 -2.31 14.98
N THR A 920 27.30 -2.45 14.84
CA THR A 920 26.35 -1.38 14.47
C THR A 920 26.24 -0.30 15.55
N VAL A 921 26.43 -0.65 16.82
CA VAL A 921 26.33 0.28 17.96
C VAL A 921 27.57 0.18 18.86
N ARG A 922 28.17 1.34 19.19
CA ARG A 922 29.32 1.44 20.11
C ARG A 922 29.10 2.50 21.18
N LEU A 923 28.57 2.10 22.33
CA LEU A 923 28.23 3.02 23.42
C LEU A 923 29.48 3.64 24.06
N ARG A 924 29.58 4.98 24.03
CA ARG A 924 30.71 5.76 24.55
C ARG A 924 30.25 7.06 25.21
N PRO A 925 30.96 7.61 26.23
CA PRO A 925 30.72 8.97 26.73
C PRO A 925 30.84 10.02 25.60
N ALA A 926 30.14 11.17 25.69
CA ALA A 926 30.17 12.16 24.60
C ALA A 926 31.58 12.70 24.31
N GLY A 927 32.40 12.93 25.36
CA GLY A 927 33.74 13.52 25.21
C GLY A 927 33.64 14.94 24.64
N ARG A 928 34.24 15.18 23.47
CA ARG A 928 34.15 16.47 22.74
C ARG A 928 32.95 16.57 21.77
N ARG A 929 32.18 15.48 21.57
CA ARG A 929 31.06 15.45 20.63
C ARG A 929 29.93 16.37 21.11
N LYS A 930 29.24 17.01 20.15
CA LYS A 930 27.91 17.58 20.42
C LYS A 930 26.87 16.47 20.49
N LEU A 931 25.73 16.73 21.10
CA LEU A 931 24.67 15.72 21.23
C LEU A 931 24.15 15.27 19.86
N GLU A 932 24.10 16.19 18.90
CA GLU A 932 23.65 15.95 17.53
C GLU A 932 24.66 15.13 16.69
N GLU A 933 25.88 14.95 17.19
CA GLU A 933 26.96 14.17 16.56
C GLU A 933 27.02 12.72 17.09
N ILE A 934 26.21 12.39 18.10
CA ILE A 934 26.10 11.05 18.66
C ILE A 934 25.14 10.24 17.75
N PRO A 935 25.54 9.05 17.25
CA PRO A 935 24.66 8.20 16.47
C PRO A 935 23.33 7.91 17.19
N PRO A 936 22.17 8.00 16.50
CA PRO A 936 20.87 7.67 17.06
C PRO A 936 20.81 6.30 17.74
N SER A 937 21.49 5.29 17.19
CA SER A 937 21.59 3.95 17.73
C SER A 937 22.28 3.87 19.10
N GLU A 938 23.28 4.73 19.38
CA GLU A 938 23.86 4.87 20.72
C GLU A 938 22.81 5.40 21.72
N ILE A 939 21.95 6.33 21.29
CA ILE A 939 20.89 6.93 22.13
C ILE A 939 19.73 5.95 22.35
N PHE A 940 19.33 5.20 21.32
CA PHE A 940 18.30 4.15 21.45
C PHE A 940 18.72 3.05 22.43
N LEU A 941 19.99 2.63 22.40
CA LEU A 941 20.50 1.67 23.37
C LEU A 941 20.43 2.19 24.82
N VAL A 942 20.61 3.50 25.04
CA VAL A 942 20.43 4.12 26.36
C VAL A 942 18.94 4.16 26.75
N LEU A 943 18.05 4.45 25.79
CA LEU A 943 16.60 4.42 26.01
C LEU A 943 16.10 3.00 26.36
N ASP A 944 16.62 1.98 25.70
CA ASP A 944 16.34 0.56 26.01
C ASP A 944 16.82 0.20 27.42
N ARG A 945 18.04 0.61 27.80
CA ARG A 945 18.59 0.39 29.16
C ARG A 945 17.80 1.11 30.25
N LEU A 946 17.09 2.19 29.91
CA LEU A 946 16.20 2.92 30.81
C LEU A 946 14.79 2.29 30.92
N GLN A 947 14.54 1.14 30.26
CA GLN A 947 13.29 0.36 30.31
C GLN A 947 12.01 1.15 29.94
N ILE A 948 12.05 1.90 28.83
CA ILE A 948 10.99 2.86 28.45
C ILE A 948 9.79 2.23 27.72
N HIS A 949 9.82 0.92 27.40
CA HIS A 949 8.77 0.31 26.58
C HIS A 949 7.36 0.29 27.20
N THR A 950 7.15 0.67 28.47
CA THR A 950 5.84 0.47 29.12
C THR A 950 5.16 1.65 29.81
N GLU A 951 5.81 2.76 30.21
CA GLU A 951 5.08 3.79 30.99
C GLU A 951 5.62 5.22 30.83
N ILE A 952 5.17 5.96 29.80
CA ILE A 952 5.23 7.44 29.80
C ILE A 952 3.97 8.01 29.12
N SER A 953 3.05 8.58 29.89
CA SER A 953 1.79 9.17 29.40
C SER A 953 1.65 10.68 29.74
N ARG A 954 2.65 11.30 30.38
CA ARG A 954 2.61 12.72 30.79
C ARG A 954 3.85 13.50 30.32
N ALA A 955 3.68 14.79 30.01
CA ALA A 955 4.73 15.68 29.51
C ALA A 955 5.87 15.92 30.53
N ASP A 956 5.58 15.85 31.84
CA ASP A 956 6.58 16.02 32.90
C ASP A 956 7.58 14.84 32.97
N ASP A 957 7.17 13.65 32.52
CA ASP A 957 7.99 12.44 32.49
C ASP A 957 9.00 12.44 31.32
N GLU A 958 8.65 13.07 30.19
CA GLU A 958 9.55 13.22 29.02
C GLU A 958 10.73 14.15 29.33
N GLU A 959 10.51 15.22 30.10
CA GLU A 959 11.60 16.13 30.47
C GLU A 959 12.60 15.48 31.43
N LEU A 960 12.12 14.65 32.35
CA LEU A 960 12.95 13.90 33.29
C LEU A 960 13.78 12.84 32.55
N LEU A 961 13.20 12.23 31.52
CA LEU A 961 13.91 11.33 30.61
C LEU A 961 15.02 12.03 29.83
N PHE A 962 14.75 13.20 29.23
CA PHE A 962 15.77 13.95 28.52
C PHE A 962 16.95 14.34 29.43
N ARG A 963 16.69 14.66 30.70
CA ARG A 963 17.76 14.92 31.67
C ARG A 963 18.61 13.68 31.94
N LYS A 964 18.01 12.50 32.07
CA LYS A 964 18.75 11.23 32.24
C LYS A 964 19.65 10.90 31.04
N ILE A 965 19.16 11.14 29.81
CA ILE A 965 19.97 10.96 28.59
C ILE A 965 21.13 11.95 28.57
N LEU A 966 20.88 13.21 28.90
CA LEU A 966 21.92 14.24 28.97
C LEU A 966 22.98 13.90 30.03
N ASP A 967 22.57 13.43 31.21
CA ASP A 967 23.47 13.01 32.28
C ASP A 967 24.33 11.81 31.84
N HIS A 968 23.76 10.83 31.15
CA HIS A 968 24.49 9.66 30.64
C HIS A 968 25.64 10.06 29.69
N PHE A 969 25.40 11.06 28.85
CA PHE A 969 26.40 11.56 27.90
C PHE A 969 27.24 12.73 28.46
N GLY A 970 27.01 13.18 29.70
CA GLY A 970 27.80 14.21 30.38
C GLY A 970 27.45 15.65 30.00
N PHE A 971 26.22 15.93 29.59
CA PHE A 971 25.73 17.27 29.24
C PHE A 971 24.90 17.90 30.38
N ASN A 972 25.28 19.11 30.82
CA ASN A 972 24.66 19.73 32.01
C ASN A 972 23.37 20.54 31.74
N GLN A 973 22.98 20.78 30.48
CA GLN A 973 21.86 21.68 30.16
C GLN A 973 20.99 21.17 28.99
N LEU A 974 19.66 21.19 29.20
CA LEU A 974 18.64 20.93 28.18
C LEU A 974 18.29 22.22 27.42
N THR A 975 19.07 22.53 26.38
CA THR A 975 18.80 23.68 25.49
C THR A 975 17.61 23.41 24.57
N ARG A 976 17.02 24.45 23.97
CA ARG A 976 15.90 24.31 23.01
C ARG A 976 16.24 23.41 21.83
N THR A 977 17.48 23.48 21.33
CA THR A 977 17.98 22.64 20.23
C THR A 977 18.08 21.17 20.63
N ARG A 978 18.67 20.89 21.80
CA ARG A 978 18.79 19.53 22.34
C ARG A 978 17.43 18.89 22.64
N ARG A 979 16.49 19.67 23.21
CA ARG A 979 15.11 19.21 23.45
C ARG A 979 14.43 18.82 22.14
N LYS A 980 14.54 19.65 21.10
CA LYS A 980 13.96 19.33 19.78
C LYS A 980 14.59 18.08 19.16
N HIS A 981 15.91 17.92 19.27
CA HIS A 981 16.62 16.76 18.76
C HIS A 981 16.23 15.46 19.50
N LEU A 982 16.23 15.47 20.83
CA LEU A 982 15.81 14.33 21.65
C LEU A 982 14.33 13.99 21.49
N GLN A 983 13.44 14.98 21.30
CA GLN A 983 12.02 14.72 21.02
C GLN A 983 11.84 13.97 19.70
N ASN A 984 12.56 14.37 18.65
CA ASN A 984 12.51 13.70 17.36
C ASN A 984 12.99 12.24 17.47
N LEU A 985 14.09 12.01 18.21
CA LEU A 985 14.59 10.67 18.48
C LEU A 985 13.61 9.83 19.31
N LEU A 986 12.97 10.42 20.33
CA LEU A 986 11.98 9.74 21.16
C LEU A 986 10.76 9.30 20.33
N ASN A 987 10.29 10.15 19.42
CA ASN A 987 9.18 9.81 18.52
C ASN A 987 9.55 8.67 17.57
N LEU A 988 10.78 8.66 17.03
CA LEU A 988 11.29 7.57 16.20
C LEU A 988 11.45 6.26 16.99
N PHE A 989 11.92 6.36 18.24
CA PHE A 989 12.05 5.21 19.14
C PHE A 989 10.68 4.60 19.46
N LYS A 990 9.65 5.42 19.73
CA LYS A 990 8.26 4.97 19.93
C LYS A 990 7.63 4.31 18.70
N GLN A 991 8.19 4.51 17.51
CA GLN A 991 7.74 3.84 16.28
C GLN A 991 8.45 2.50 16.03
N ARG A 992 9.58 2.24 16.72
CA ARG A 992 10.38 1.01 16.57
C ARG A 992 9.96 -0.12 17.52
N GLY A 993 9.34 0.20 18.65
CA GLY A 993 8.75 -0.77 19.59
C GLY A 993 7.25 -0.81 19.48
#